data_AF-A0A0J1B3V2-F1
#
_entry.id   AF-A0A0J1B3V2-F1
#
_cell.length_a   1.000
_cell.length_b   1.000
_cell.length_c   1.000
_cell.angle_alpha   90.00
_cell.angle_beta   90.00
_cell.angle_gamma   90.00
#
_symmetry.space_group_name_H-M   'P 1'
#
loop_
_entity.id
_entity.type
_entity.pdbx_description
1 polymer ?
#
loop_
_entity_poly.entity_id
_entity_poly.type
_entity_poly.pdbx_seq_one_letter_code
_entity_poly.pdbx_strand_id
1 'polypeptide(L)'
;MNGQPISGLSISASSLIPQAMFVNRPMAASRWLVLFAAFWVCGHVVAEEQGLAEAVASSAKAQASEQSPVVLGHGVGNFRVGKLLLQDNFENLDDWVVQIEDREGFPEASVRANDETLDCLVPGRGCTVWYKHKLSTRIAITYDVVCPTHEPAIPGVEPRDLNQFWMATDPDDPDQGLFDPARYSGKFTDYDKMHGYYASSGGRKNTTTRMRRYPRTRNGDAVSHVALNDQDHHPGYLIQPNRKMTVQLVAYDDVVQYILDGKLVYQFRQGDLVEFEDHDEDGGSVSRSSAFESDRFPTYREGFFGFRMVGTHHVYSGFQVHELLPVGSKSEEAAGSTVRVNSIDELRRVAKGDDQQIVVAPGEYWITDRRGLEFSGSNNTVEWTGVKLIVPMDVVSGRNLFRLTGNGITLRGGTIEDTYPDGSTEVTDYGSYNHGRKFGGMNEMVISGDNNRVIGMKMTIRGSYPYGYGNMFGIGRAAVLRLKKHCGIQITGDNTVVDGCQIKMEAFGHAIFVQGGNRTTVRNTIVEGTVRPSNECYTELHRRDLAKRFDYQLQWPEEVRGLPIPRDHMLNCMEDGIRAYKGAGEMIVDNCVVKKARGGIKLYMAKKATVTNCQVLDCVIQGYSLPSRGVIENCSGNAAYGPLLYIHSDSHSGQQIDLEVLPAPHSLGDHPLAAIKGRRHTIRLWQKAAKAETPRPIIVGYALRFDFLSVDFPEVPEGHETHFEKHAPETYRAADITLTNETENPVVLAKLSSDNHITSLGPVTDLGSDNEVKSIQRTANHSKETR
;
A
#
# COMPACT_ATOMS: atom_id res chain seq x y z
N MET A 1 -27.20 -45.32 -45.54
CA MET A 1 -28.57 -45.58 -46.01
C MET A 1 -28.55 -46.97 -46.62
N ASN A 2 -29.27 -48.01 -46.19
CA ASN A 2 -30.52 -48.22 -45.46
C ASN A 2 -30.43 -49.68 -44.94
N GLY A 3 -31.12 -50.19 -43.92
CA GLY A 3 -32.27 -49.76 -43.15
C GLY A 3 -33.03 -51.03 -42.73
N GLN A 4 -33.11 -51.27 -41.40
CA GLN A 4 -34.15 -52.03 -40.66
C GLN A 4 -34.27 -53.57 -40.96
N PRO A 5 -34.91 -54.43 -40.10
CA PRO A 5 -36.08 -54.09 -39.27
C PRO A 5 -36.37 -54.87 -37.93
N ILE A 6 -37.40 -54.37 -37.21
CA ILE A 6 -38.42 -54.98 -36.27
C ILE A 6 -38.15 -55.48 -34.82
N SER A 7 -38.89 -54.81 -33.89
CA SER A 7 -39.73 -55.21 -32.72
C SER A 7 -39.24 -56.01 -31.50
N GLY A 8 -39.65 -55.50 -30.32
CA GLY A 8 -40.02 -56.28 -29.13
C GLY A 8 -40.50 -55.41 -27.94
N LEU A 9 -41.79 -55.51 -27.57
CA LEU A 9 -42.42 -55.02 -26.32
C LEU A 9 -41.79 -55.71 -25.07
N SER A 10 -41.90 -55.33 -23.78
CA SER A 10 -43.03 -54.82 -22.99
C SER A 10 -42.60 -54.35 -21.56
N ILE A 11 -43.34 -53.38 -21.03
CA ILE A 11 -43.93 -53.19 -19.67
C ILE A 11 -43.07 -53.19 -18.38
N SER A 12 -43.40 -52.15 -17.60
CA SER A 12 -43.01 -51.68 -16.26
C SER A 12 -43.66 -52.37 -15.04
N ALA A 13 -43.01 -52.27 -13.86
CA ALA A 13 -43.54 -51.87 -12.52
C ALA A 13 -42.40 -52.05 -11.50
N SER A 14 -41.99 -51.09 -10.63
CA SER A 14 -42.70 -50.54 -9.46
C SER A 14 -41.72 -49.59 -8.70
N SER A 15 -42.08 -48.31 -8.48
CA SER A 15 -42.38 -47.62 -7.19
C SER A 15 -41.25 -47.60 -6.14
N LEU A 16 -40.72 -46.47 -5.62
CA LEU A 16 -41.39 -45.41 -4.85
C LEU A 16 -40.50 -44.14 -4.76
N ILE A 17 -41.13 -42.97 -4.88
CA ILE A 17 -40.64 -41.63 -4.53
C ILE A 17 -41.66 -41.03 -3.54
N PRO A 18 -41.27 -40.33 -2.46
CA PRO A 18 -42.16 -39.39 -1.79
C PRO A 18 -41.92 -37.95 -2.30
N GLN A 19 -42.99 -37.35 -2.80
CA GLN A 19 -43.15 -35.92 -3.05
C GLN A 19 -43.23 -35.16 -1.71
N ALA A 20 -42.64 -33.97 -1.65
CA ALA A 20 -42.94 -32.97 -0.62
C ALA A 20 -43.56 -31.73 -1.27
N MET A 21 -44.68 -31.31 -0.68
CA MET A 21 -45.63 -30.30 -1.16
C MET A 21 -45.09 -28.88 -1.04
N PHE A 22 -45.35 -28.07 -2.07
CA PHE A 22 -45.37 -26.61 -1.96
C PHE A 22 -46.74 -26.17 -1.43
N VAL A 23 -46.76 -25.54 -0.25
CA VAL A 23 -47.94 -24.87 0.29
C VAL A 23 -47.87 -23.39 -0.08
N ASN A 24 -48.80 -22.99 -0.95
CA ASN A 24 -49.18 -21.62 -1.20
C ASN A 24 -50.28 -21.23 -0.21
N ARG A 25 -50.15 -20.11 0.52
CA ARG A 25 -51.31 -19.39 1.05
C ARG A 25 -51.12 -17.86 0.97
N PRO A 26 -52.20 -17.10 0.69
CA PRO A 26 -52.17 -15.70 0.31
C PRO A 26 -52.50 -14.75 1.48
N MET A 27 -52.05 -13.51 1.39
CA MET A 27 -52.54 -12.41 2.23
C MET A 27 -53.79 -11.77 1.61
N ALA A 28 -54.83 -11.62 2.42
CA ALA A 28 -55.99 -10.80 2.10
C ALA A 28 -56.23 -9.76 3.20
N ALA A 29 -56.20 -8.50 2.75
CA ALA A 29 -57.21 -7.46 2.94
C ALA A 29 -57.36 -6.64 4.25
N SER A 30 -57.53 -5.33 3.98
CA SER A 30 -58.40 -4.32 4.64
C SER A 30 -57.72 -3.45 5.72
N ARG A 31 -57.80 -2.10 5.74
CA ARG A 31 -58.92 -1.18 5.43
C ARG A 31 -58.44 0.25 5.05
N TRP A 32 -59.38 0.98 4.46
CA TRP A 32 -59.38 2.34 3.89
C TRP A 32 -59.68 3.50 4.86
N LEU A 33 -59.53 4.73 4.31
CA LEU A 33 -60.15 6.05 4.57
C LEU A 33 -59.45 7.03 5.56
N VAL A 34 -59.33 8.36 5.35
CA VAL A 34 -59.51 9.31 4.21
C VAL A 34 -59.16 10.76 4.69
N LEU A 35 -58.68 11.62 3.76
CA LEU A 35 -58.64 13.12 3.69
C LEU A 35 -58.33 14.03 4.91
N PHE A 36 -57.43 15.02 4.77
CA PHE A 36 -57.69 16.39 4.26
C PHE A 36 -56.39 17.24 4.21
N ALA A 37 -56.40 18.26 3.34
CA ALA A 37 -55.30 19.15 2.96
C ALA A 37 -55.03 20.33 3.93
N ALA A 38 -53.80 20.89 3.93
CA ALA A 38 -53.52 22.32 3.69
C ALA A 38 -52.04 22.71 3.95
N PHE A 39 -51.51 23.51 3.01
CA PHE A 39 -50.31 24.37 3.00
C PHE A 39 -49.64 24.74 4.35
N TRP A 40 -48.31 24.55 4.44
CA TRP A 40 -47.33 25.66 4.53
C TRP A 40 -45.89 25.19 4.28
N VAL A 41 -45.23 25.83 3.31
CA VAL A 41 -43.80 25.75 2.97
C VAL A 41 -43.05 26.80 3.82
N CYS A 42 -41.75 26.62 3.99
CA CYS A 42 -40.78 27.44 4.76
C CYS A 42 -40.66 27.08 6.24
N GLY A 43 -39.87 26.04 6.52
CA GLY A 43 -39.42 25.69 7.88
C GLY A 43 -38.51 24.46 7.93
N HIS A 44 -38.56 23.59 6.90
CA HIS A 44 -37.82 22.32 6.91
C HIS A 44 -36.45 22.36 6.21
N VAL A 45 -36.19 23.34 5.34
CA VAL A 45 -34.90 23.42 4.61
C VAL A 45 -33.75 23.90 5.50
N VAL A 46 -34.03 24.77 6.49
CA VAL A 46 -33.01 25.29 7.41
C VAL A 46 -32.65 24.28 8.51
N ALA A 47 -33.59 23.40 8.90
CA ALA A 47 -33.37 22.38 9.91
C ALA A 47 -32.58 21.17 9.36
N GLU A 48 -32.75 20.82 8.08
CA GLU A 48 -31.94 19.77 7.42
C GLU A 48 -30.51 20.26 7.13
N GLU A 49 -30.28 21.51 6.76
CA GLU A 49 -28.91 22.06 6.61
C GLU A 49 -28.16 22.16 7.95
N GLN A 50 -28.84 22.53 9.04
CA GLN A 50 -28.23 22.53 10.38
C GLN A 50 -27.98 21.11 10.90
N GLY A 51 -28.89 20.15 10.65
CA GLY A 51 -28.70 18.75 10.99
C GLY A 51 -27.59 18.06 10.19
N LEU A 52 -27.39 18.45 8.92
CA LEU A 52 -26.28 17.96 8.09
C LEU A 52 -24.95 18.62 8.48
N ALA A 53 -24.95 19.92 8.80
CA ALA A 53 -23.76 20.62 9.29
C ALA A 53 -23.34 20.15 10.69
N GLU A 54 -24.28 19.83 11.58
CA GLU A 54 -24.01 19.20 12.88
C GLU A 54 -23.60 17.73 12.75
N ALA A 55 -24.11 16.99 11.76
CA ALA A 55 -23.65 15.62 11.46
C ALA A 55 -22.25 15.59 10.82
N VAL A 56 -21.91 16.58 9.99
CA VAL A 56 -20.57 16.75 9.41
C VAL A 56 -19.59 17.32 10.44
N ALA A 57 -20.03 18.22 11.32
CA ALA A 57 -19.23 18.70 12.45
C ALA A 57 -19.10 17.64 13.56
N SER A 58 -20.09 16.76 13.72
CA SER A 58 -20.06 15.58 14.59
C SER A 58 -19.20 14.47 14.00
N SER A 59 -19.17 14.28 12.67
CA SER A 59 -18.24 13.34 12.04
C SER A 59 -16.82 13.89 12.05
N ALA A 60 -16.64 15.21 11.88
CA ALA A 60 -15.34 15.88 11.99
C ALA A 60 -14.83 15.92 13.44
N LYS A 61 -15.71 16.10 14.45
CA LYS A 61 -15.36 15.98 15.87
C LYS A 61 -15.16 14.52 16.31
N ALA A 62 -15.89 13.57 15.74
CA ALA A 62 -15.64 12.14 15.95
C ALA A 62 -14.38 11.63 15.25
N GLN A 63 -13.79 12.42 14.35
CA GLN A 63 -12.50 12.14 13.71
C GLN A 63 -11.34 12.86 14.40
N ALA A 64 -11.62 13.73 15.38
CA ALA A 64 -10.64 14.57 16.09
C ALA A 64 -10.48 14.23 17.59
N SER A 65 -10.89 13.02 18.03
CA SER A 65 -10.62 12.53 19.39
C SER A 65 -9.89 11.19 19.38
N GLU A 66 -8.65 11.20 19.88
CA GLU A 66 -7.85 10.06 20.38
C GLU A 66 -7.63 8.88 19.42
N GLN A 67 -6.72 9.03 18.45
CA GLN A 67 -6.18 7.85 17.77
C GLN A 67 -5.18 7.15 18.69
N SER A 68 -5.61 6.04 19.31
CA SER A 68 -4.69 5.12 19.99
C SER A 68 -3.55 4.71 19.04
N PRO A 69 -2.32 4.51 19.56
CA PRO A 69 -1.17 4.10 18.75
C PRO A 69 -1.47 2.92 17.81
N VAL A 70 -0.89 2.94 16.62
CA VAL A 70 -1.00 1.83 15.67
C VAL A 70 0.03 0.74 15.98
N VAL A 71 -0.33 -0.53 15.77
CA VAL A 71 0.60 -1.66 15.90
C VAL A 71 1.02 -2.12 14.50
N LEU A 72 2.27 -1.85 14.13
CA LEU A 72 2.83 -2.09 12.78
C LEU A 72 4.12 -2.95 12.84
N GLY A 73 4.48 -3.58 11.73
CA GLY A 73 5.77 -4.25 11.58
C GLY A 73 6.09 -5.25 12.70
N HIS A 74 7.21 -5.05 13.37
CA HIS A 74 7.66 -5.84 14.52
C HIS A 74 6.68 -5.82 15.70
N GLY A 75 5.82 -4.82 15.83
CA GLY A 75 4.78 -4.81 16.85
C GLY A 75 3.67 -5.83 16.62
N VAL A 76 3.34 -6.14 15.36
CA VAL A 76 2.22 -7.02 15.01
C VAL A 76 2.48 -8.43 15.53
N GLY A 77 1.69 -8.87 16.52
CA GLY A 77 1.86 -10.17 17.17
C GLY A 77 2.82 -10.17 18.37
N ASN A 78 3.57 -9.08 18.60
CA ASN A 78 4.47 -8.96 19.75
C ASN A 78 3.82 -8.18 20.89
N PHE A 79 3.19 -7.05 20.60
CA PHE A 79 2.50 -6.23 21.60
C PHE A 79 1.16 -5.69 21.10
N ARG A 80 0.35 -5.23 22.04
CA ARG A 80 -0.89 -4.48 21.84
C ARG A 80 -0.80 -3.19 22.64
N VAL A 81 -1.55 -2.18 22.22
CA VAL A 81 -1.67 -0.94 22.98
C VAL A 81 -2.42 -1.22 24.29
N GLY A 82 -1.82 -0.77 25.39
CA GLY A 82 -2.34 -0.79 26.75
C GLY A 82 -2.97 0.54 27.13
N LYS A 83 -2.93 0.88 28.41
CA LYS A 83 -3.47 2.14 28.91
C LYS A 83 -2.58 3.32 28.51
N LEU A 84 -3.21 4.50 28.43
CA LEU A 84 -2.48 5.77 28.48
C LEU A 84 -1.76 5.86 29.83
N LEU A 85 -0.44 6.04 29.79
CA LEU A 85 0.42 6.24 30.96
C LEU A 85 0.57 7.71 31.29
N LEU A 86 0.66 8.54 30.26
CA LEU A 86 0.96 9.95 30.38
C LEU A 86 0.34 10.73 29.23
N GLN A 87 -0.08 11.95 29.50
CA GLN A 87 -0.49 12.93 28.50
C GLN A 87 -0.04 14.32 28.95
N ASP A 88 0.45 15.11 28.01
CA ASP A 88 0.77 16.52 28.19
C ASP A 88 0.10 17.31 27.05
N ASN A 89 -0.75 18.28 27.43
CA ASN A 89 -1.45 19.16 26.50
C ASN A 89 -0.73 20.50 26.33
N PHE A 90 0.48 20.67 26.85
CA PHE A 90 1.24 21.92 26.80
C PHE A 90 0.49 23.12 27.40
N GLU A 91 -0.05 22.95 28.61
CA GLU A 91 -0.62 24.06 29.38
C GLU A 91 0.48 25.03 29.88
N ASN A 92 1.69 24.50 30.13
CA ASN A 92 2.88 25.23 30.50
C ASN A 92 4.14 24.40 30.11
N LEU A 93 5.33 24.87 30.46
CA LEU A 93 6.61 24.20 30.18
C LEU A 93 7.27 23.61 31.44
N ASP A 94 6.53 23.42 32.53
CA ASP A 94 7.10 23.00 33.83
C ASP A 94 7.73 21.60 33.74
N ASP A 95 7.21 20.74 32.87
CA ASP A 95 7.75 19.40 32.60
C ASP A 95 8.76 19.36 31.44
N TRP A 96 9.19 20.53 30.92
CA TRP A 96 10.05 20.62 29.75
C TRP A 96 11.32 21.45 30.00
N VAL A 97 12.43 21.06 29.37
CA VAL A 97 13.70 21.81 29.35
C VAL A 97 13.98 22.25 27.92
N VAL A 98 14.13 23.56 27.73
CA VAL A 98 14.38 24.16 26.42
C VAL A 98 15.88 24.45 26.27
N GLN A 99 16.49 23.89 25.23
CA GLN A 99 17.88 24.17 24.83
C GLN A 99 17.86 24.84 23.46
N ILE A 100 18.45 26.03 23.34
CA ILE A 100 18.53 26.79 22.09
C ILE A 100 19.98 27.15 21.84
N GLU A 101 20.47 26.76 20.66
CA GLU A 101 21.82 27.09 20.20
C GLU A 101 21.98 28.61 20.15
N ASP A 102 22.98 29.12 20.85
CA ASP A 102 23.33 30.53 20.77
C ASP A 102 23.95 30.84 19.40
N ARG A 103 23.24 31.65 18.63
CA ARG A 103 23.64 32.06 17.28
C ARG A 103 23.09 33.44 16.98
N GLU A 104 23.87 34.29 16.36
CA GLU A 104 23.43 35.63 15.97
C GLU A 104 22.96 35.69 14.50
N GLY A 105 22.39 36.82 14.09
CA GLY A 105 22.04 37.10 12.68
C GLY A 105 20.67 36.60 12.22
N PHE A 106 19.84 36.09 13.13
CA PHE A 106 18.48 35.63 12.85
C PHE A 106 17.49 36.21 13.88
N PRO A 107 16.19 36.32 13.55
CA PRO A 107 15.16 36.73 14.50
C PRO A 107 15.18 35.91 15.78
N GLU A 108 14.65 36.46 16.87
CA GLU A 108 14.61 35.79 18.18
C GLU A 108 13.87 34.44 18.12
N ALA A 109 14.42 33.43 18.79
CA ALA A 109 13.75 32.14 18.93
C ALA A 109 12.67 32.23 20.02
N SER A 110 11.56 31.53 19.81
CA SER A 110 10.44 31.50 20.74
C SER A 110 9.98 30.05 20.92
N VAL A 111 9.89 29.61 22.17
CA VAL A 111 9.32 28.32 22.57
C VAL A 111 8.27 28.60 23.63
N ARG A 112 7.01 28.31 23.33
CA ARG A 112 5.87 28.69 24.17
C ARG A 112 4.83 27.57 24.22
N ALA A 113 4.23 27.40 25.40
CA ALA A 113 3.06 26.58 25.63
C ALA A 113 1.81 27.47 25.55
N ASN A 114 1.03 27.36 24.46
CA ASN A 114 -0.15 28.19 24.19
C ASN A 114 -1.26 27.34 23.57
N ASP A 115 -2.52 27.57 23.94
CA ASP A 115 -3.70 26.98 23.28
C ASP A 115 -3.61 25.45 23.08
N GLU A 116 -3.18 24.73 24.12
CA GLU A 116 -2.97 23.27 24.09
C GLU A 116 -1.87 22.79 23.10
N THR A 117 -0.93 23.69 22.76
CA THR A 117 0.16 23.43 21.83
C THR A 117 1.51 23.91 22.35
N LEU A 118 2.57 23.25 21.90
CA LEU A 118 3.95 23.71 22.02
C LEU A 118 4.37 24.34 20.68
N ASP A 119 4.41 25.67 20.65
CA ASP A 119 4.83 26.49 19.52
C ASP A 119 6.32 26.81 19.62
N CYS A 120 7.10 26.29 18.66
CA CYS A 120 8.55 26.39 18.61
C CYS A 120 9.00 27.06 17.30
N LEU A 121 9.18 28.38 17.33
CA LEU A 121 9.79 29.16 16.26
C LEU A 121 11.29 29.32 16.52
N VAL A 122 12.14 28.65 15.73
CA VAL A 122 13.60 28.61 15.97
C VAL A 122 14.43 29.03 14.75
N PRO A 123 14.41 30.32 14.35
CA PRO A 123 15.08 30.79 13.13
C PRO A 123 16.60 30.59 13.18
N GLY A 124 17.15 29.91 12.16
CA GLY A 124 18.58 29.74 11.93
C GLY A 124 19.36 28.94 12.99
N ARG A 125 18.70 28.37 13.99
CA ARG A 125 19.32 27.79 15.20
C ARG A 125 18.89 26.36 15.43
N GLY A 126 19.77 25.57 16.06
CA GLY A 126 19.39 24.33 16.70
C GLY A 126 18.58 24.55 17.97
N CYS A 127 17.58 23.73 18.21
CA CYS A 127 16.85 23.68 19.46
C CYS A 127 16.42 22.25 19.78
N THR A 128 16.46 21.90 21.07
CA THR A 128 15.88 20.68 21.60
C THR A 128 14.99 21.01 22.79
N VAL A 129 13.75 20.54 22.77
CA VAL A 129 12.81 20.65 23.89
C VAL A 129 12.67 19.26 24.50
N TRP A 130 13.26 19.07 25.68
CA TRP A 130 13.30 17.78 26.38
C TRP A 130 12.18 17.64 27.39
N TYR A 131 11.55 16.47 27.42
CA TYR A 131 10.63 16.08 28.46
C TYR A 131 11.41 15.64 29.72
N LYS A 132 11.11 16.23 30.87
CA LYS A 132 11.87 16.04 32.14
C LYS A 132 11.69 14.67 32.76
N HIS A 133 10.62 13.96 32.43
CA HIS A 133 10.34 12.65 33.02
C HIS A 133 10.96 11.55 32.18
N LYS A 134 11.85 10.79 32.81
CA LYS A 134 12.50 9.64 32.20
C LYS A 134 11.45 8.57 31.92
N LEU A 135 11.43 8.06 30.69
CA LEU A 135 10.46 7.08 30.24
C LEU A 135 11.10 5.70 30.22
N SER A 136 10.44 4.69 30.79
CA SER A 136 10.83 3.29 30.60
C SER A 136 10.37 2.76 29.25
N THR A 137 11.07 1.76 28.71
CA THR A 137 10.68 1.04 27.49
C THR A 137 9.33 0.31 27.67
N ARG A 138 8.86 -0.33 26.60
CA ARG A 138 7.49 -0.86 26.41
C ARG A 138 6.44 0.23 26.33
N ILE A 139 6.75 1.24 25.53
CA ILE A 139 5.88 2.39 25.32
C ILE A 139 5.74 2.72 23.85
N ALA A 140 4.60 3.34 23.53
CA ALA A 140 4.41 4.10 22.32
C ALA A 140 4.24 5.57 22.71
N ILE A 141 5.15 6.43 22.23
CA ILE A 141 5.03 7.88 22.34
C ILE A 141 4.32 8.36 21.08
N THR A 142 3.25 9.14 21.22
CA THR A 142 2.50 9.72 20.11
C THR A 142 2.36 11.23 20.29
N TYR A 143 2.41 11.98 19.20
CA TYR A 143 2.10 13.40 19.18
C TYR A 143 1.77 13.86 17.76
N ASP A 144 1.02 14.95 17.67
CA ASP A 144 0.76 15.65 16.42
C ASP A 144 1.77 16.79 16.24
N VAL A 145 2.11 17.07 14.99
CA VAL A 145 2.95 18.20 14.61
C VAL A 145 2.45 18.85 13.32
N VAL A 146 2.44 20.17 13.30
CA VAL A 146 2.37 20.98 12.08
C VAL A 146 3.73 21.64 11.89
N CYS A 147 4.26 21.63 10.66
CA CYS A 147 5.47 22.37 10.28
C CYS A 147 5.07 23.55 9.37
N PRO A 148 4.75 24.75 9.91
CA PRO A 148 4.21 25.83 9.11
C PRO A 148 5.23 26.45 8.16
N THR A 149 4.71 27.01 7.07
CA THR A 149 5.42 27.87 6.14
C THR A 149 4.93 29.29 6.33
N HIS A 150 5.82 30.28 6.30
CA HIS A 150 5.47 31.66 6.57
C HIS A 150 5.41 32.50 5.29
N GLU A 151 4.40 33.35 5.20
CA GLU A 151 4.28 34.41 4.18
C GLU A 151 3.98 35.75 4.87
N PRO A 152 4.88 36.76 4.78
CA PRO A 152 6.20 36.69 4.16
C PRO A 152 7.14 35.72 4.87
N ALA A 153 8.15 35.22 4.16
CA ALA A 153 9.12 34.28 4.70
C ALA A 153 9.92 34.89 5.88
N ILE A 154 10.14 34.10 6.93
CA ILE A 154 10.98 34.48 8.06
C ILE A 154 12.42 34.01 7.77
N PRO A 155 13.44 34.91 7.78
CA PRO A 155 14.83 34.51 7.55
C PRO A 155 15.28 33.41 8.51
N GLY A 156 15.82 32.32 7.95
CA GLY A 156 16.31 31.18 8.72
C GLY A 156 15.24 30.17 9.15
N VAL A 157 13.98 30.31 8.70
CA VAL A 157 12.89 29.35 8.97
C VAL A 157 12.51 28.61 7.70
N GLU A 158 12.71 27.29 7.68
CA GLU A 158 12.26 26.42 6.60
C GLU A 158 11.89 25.03 7.14
N PRO A 159 10.68 24.49 6.84
CA PRO A 159 10.29 23.15 7.27
C PRO A 159 11.00 22.09 6.41
N ARG A 160 12.28 21.87 6.71
CA ARG A 160 13.17 20.93 6.01
C ARG A 160 13.26 19.57 6.69
N ASP A 161 12.95 19.48 7.97
CA ASP A 161 13.02 18.24 8.71
C ASP A 161 12.11 18.26 9.94
N LEU A 162 11.69 17.08 10.33
CA LEU A 162 11.06 16.77 11.61
C LEU A 162 11.98 15.78 12.30
N ASN A 163 12.56 16.15 13.45
CA ASN A 163 13.50 15.32 14.17
C ASN A 163 13.11 15.14 15.63
N GLN A 164 13.51 14.00 16.19
CA GLN A 164 13.19 13.63 17.55
C GLN A 164 14.22 12.66 18.12
N PHE A 165 14.34 12.70 19.43
CA PHE A 165 15.10 11.74 20.23
C PHE A 165 14.16 11.00 21.18
N TRP A 166 14.43 9.72 21.42
CA TRP A 166 13.77 8.97 22.49
C TRP A 166 14.70 7.92 23.08
N MET A 167 14.39 7.50 24.32
CA MET A 167 15.26 6.69 25.16
C MET A 167 16.67 7.30 25.29
N ALA A 168 16.74 8.64 25.32
CA ALA A 168 18.00 9.35 25.30
C ALA A 168 18.58 9.52 26.72
N THR A 169 19.89 9.36 26.87
CA THR A 169 20.58 9.64 28.14
C THR A 169 21.98 10.18 27.85
N ASP A 170 22.52 10.97 28.76
CA ASP A 170 23.96 11.25 28.76
C ASP A 170 24.69 10.03 29.37
N PRO A 171 25.75 9.49 28.74
CA PRO A 171 26.44 8.32 29.25
C PRO A 171 27.23 8.56 30.55
N ASP A 172 27.64 9.81 30.84
CA ASP A 172 28.40 10.16 32.06
C ASP A 172 27.46 10.53 33.23
N ASP A 173 26.28 11.07 32.91
CA ASP A 173 25.24 11.39 33.89
C ASP A 173 23.85 11.04 33.30
N PRO A 174 23.41 9.78 33.43
CA PRO A 174 22.17 9.29 32.83
C PRO A 174 20.88 9.93 33.32
N ASP A 175 20.93 10.68 34.44
CA ASP A 175 19.74 11.22 35.09
C ASP A 175 19.59 12.72 34.89
N GLN A 176 20.68 13.49 34.80
CA GLN A 176 20.63 14.95 34.68
C GLN A 176 21.54 15.51 33.57
N GLY A 177 22.48 14.73 33.05
CA GLY A 177 23.53 15.22 32.16
C GLY A 177 23.00 15.84 30.87
N LEU A 178 21.89 15.33 30.33
CA LEU A 178 21.23 15.90 29.15
C LEU A 178 20.76 17.33 29.35
N PHE A 179 20.53 17.77 30.59
CA PHE A 179 20.03 19.10 30.93
C PHE A 179 21.15 20.11 31.25
N ASP A 180 22.41 19.68 31.24
CA ASP A 180 23.55 20.58 31.45
C ASP A 180 23.84 21.40 30.17
N PRO A 181 23.65 22.73 30.20
CA PRO A 181 23.87 23.59 29.03
C PRO A 181 25.34 23.67 28.60
N ALA A 182 26.30 23.34 29.49
CA ALA A 182 27.71 23.25 29.11
C ALA A 182 28.01 22.00 28.26
N ARG A 183 27.16 20.97 28.35
CA ARG A 183 27.28 19.72 27.60
C ARG A 183 26.37 19.69 26.38
N TYR A 184 25.16 20.25 26.48
CA TYR A 184 24.15 20.27 25.42
C TYR A 184 23.53 21.65 25.28
N SER A 185 24.05 22.41 24.31
CA SER A 185 23.65 23.80 24.09
C SER A 185 22.46 23.98 23.14
N GLY A 186 21.87 22.91 22.60
CA GLY A 186 20.92 22.97 21.47
C GLY A 186 21.59 22.77 20.11
N LYS A 187 22.92 22.94 20.03
CA LYS A 187 23.71 22.64 18.83
C LYS A 187 23.69 21.15 18.52
N PHE A 188 23.50 20.79 17.25
CA PHE A 188 23.22 19.39 16.89
C PHE A 188 24.38 18.42 17.21
N THR A 189 25.63 18.85 16.97
CA THR A 189 26.82 18.03 17.22
C THR A 189 27.05 17.73 18.71
N ASP A 190 26.49 18.53 19.62
CA ASP A 190 26.64 18.29 21.06
C ASP A 190 26.00 16.97 21.47
N TYR A 191 24.99 16.52 20.72
CA TYR A 191 24.25 15.28 20.97
C TYR A 191 24.95 14.04 20.41
N ASP A 192 25.98 14.15 19.56
CA ASP A 192 26.62 12.99 18.91
C ASP A 192 27.18 11.97 19.92
N LYS A 193 27.48 12.38 21.15
CA LYS A 193 28.01 11.53 22.23
C LYS A 193 26.95 10.85 23.11
N MET A 194 25.70 11.29 23.04
CA MET A 194 24.67 10.78 23.92
C MET A 194 24.30 9.34 23.58
N HIS A 195 23.54 8.68 24.43
CA HIS A 195 22.86 7.44 24.11
C HIS A 195 21.42 7.74 23.72
N GLY A 196 20.82 6.93 22.84
CA GLY A 196 19.41 7.04 22.47
C GLY A 196 19.12 6.69 21.02
N TYR A 197 17.86 6.88 20.63
CA TYR A 197 17.40 6.72 19.26
C TYR A 197 17.04 8.08 18.66
N TYR A 198 17.26 8.21 17.37
CA TYR A 198 16.97 9.40 16.59
C TYR A 198 16.25 9.02 15.31
N ALA A 199 15.19 9.73 14.99
CA ALA A 199 14.58 9.65 13.67
C ALA A 199 14.37 11.04 13.09
N SER A 200 14.40 11.10 11.76
CA SER A 200 14.14 12.30 11.00
C SER A 200 13.39 12.00 9.71
N SER A 201 12.43 12.86 9.37
CA SER A 201 11.80 12.91 8.05
C SER A 201 12.08 14.26 7.40
N GLY A 202 12.67 14.25 6.21
CA GLY A 202 12.94 15.46 5.43
C GLY A 202 11.68 16.07 4.82
N GLY A 203 11.77 17.33 4.41
CA GLY A 203 10.73 18.06 3.70
C GLY A 203 11.30 19.12 2.76
N ARG A 204 10.48 19.58 1.82
CA ARG A 204 10.84 20.58 0.80
C ARG A 204 12.11 20.20 0.02
N LYS A 205 13.23 20.89 0.28
CA LYS A 205 14.51 20.67 -0.40
C LYS A 205 15.31 19.51 0.19
N ASN A 206 14.98 19.08 1.41
CA ASN A 206 15.57 17.90 2.02
C ASN A 206 14.69 16.69 1.69
N THR A 207 15.19 15.83 0.81
CA THR A 207 14.48 14.61 0.41
C THR A 207 14.98 13.38 1.17
N THR A 208 15.72 13.55 2.27
CA THR A 208 16.29 12.44 3.04
C THR A 208 15.46 12.15 4.29
N THR A 209 15.41 10.90 4.70
CA THR A 209 14.80 10.42 5.95
C THR A 209 15.81 9.51 6.62
N ARG A 210 15.99 9.60 7.94
CA ARG A 210 17.07 8.87 8.63
C ARG A 210 16.60 8.33 9.96
N MET A 211 17.02 7.10 10.28
CA MET A 211 16.96 6.53 11.63
C MET A 211 18.37 6.23 12.10
N ARG A 212 18.74 6.70 13.29
CA ARG A 212 20.04 6.46 13.88
C ARG A 212 19.92 5.93 15.30
N ARG A 213 20.86 5.07 15.68
CA ARG A 213 21.14 4.76 17.09
C ARG A 213 22.35 5.59 17.51
N TYR A 214 22.28 6.27 18.64
CA TYR A 214 23.41 6.99 19.23
C TYR A 214 24.12 6.06 20.23
N PRO A 215 25.40 6.28 20.56
CA PRO A 215 26.23 7.41 20.17
C PRO A 215 26.74 7.32 18.74
N ARG A 216 26.99 8.47 18.14
CA ARG A 216 27.73 8.62 16.86
C ARG A 216 29.20 8.91 17.10
N THR A 217 29.54 9.46 18.27
CA THR A 217 30.93 9.67 18.70
C THR A 217 31.16 9.17 20.12
N ARG A 218 32.38 8.75 20.43
CA ARG A 218 32.83 8.41 21.78
C ARG A 218 34.20 9.02 21.99
N ASN A 219 34.36 9.81 23.05
CA ASN A 219 35.60 10.57 23.33
C ASN A 219 36.06 11.47 22.17
N GLY A 220 35.13 11.95 21.34
CA GLY A 220 35.42 12.80 20.18
C GLY A 220 35.63 12.05 18.87
N ASP A 221 35.83 10.72 18.92
CA ASP A 221 36.01 9.90 17.73
C ASP A 221 34.68 9.33 17.25
N ALA A 222 34.49 9.22 15.94
CA ALA A 222 33.31 8.57 15.38
C ALA A 222 33.26 7.09 15.73
N VAL A 223 32.05 6.59 15.99
CA VAL A 223 31.83 5.18 16.30
C VAL A 223 30.77 4.57 15.39
N SER A 224 30.94 3.27 15.17
CA SER A 224 29.96 2.45 14.47
C SER A 224 28.57 2.56 15.09
N HIS A 225 27.57 2.85 14.27
CA HIS A 225 26.20 2.98 14.74
C HIS A 225 25.17 2.65 13.66
N VAL A 226 23.96 2.23 14.07
CA VAL A 226 22.86 1.99 13.14
C VAL A 226 22.51 3.29 12.43
N ALA A 227 22.41 3.24 11.09
CA ALA A 227 22.11 4.39 10.25
C ALA A 227 21.25 4.00 9.04
N LEU A 228 19.95 3.86 9.25
CA LEU A 228 19.02 3.48 8.18
C LEU A 228 18.66 4.69 7.32
N ASN A 229 18.68 4.49 6.00
CA ASN A 229 18.49 5.53 4.98
C ASN A 229 17.73 5.02 3.74
N ASP A 230 17.20 3.79 3.78
CA ASP A 230 16.56 3.11 2.65
C ASP A 230 15.24 3.75 2.18
N GLN A 231 14.76 4.79 2.87
CA GLN A 231 13.59 5.60 2.49
C GLN A 231 13.96 6.99 1.95
N ASP A 232 15.25 7.27 1.75
CA ASP A 232 15.69 8.49 1.10
C ASP A 232 15.08 8.62 -0.30
N HIS A 233 14.74 9.86 -0.66
CA HIS A 233 14.14 10.23 -1.94
C HIS A 233 12.76 9.64 -2.22
N HIS A 234 12.13 8.98 -1.23
CA HIS A 234 10.76 8.48 -1.35
C HIS A 234 9.76 9.54 -0.85
N PRO A 235 8.99 10.20 -1.74
CA PRO A 235 8.10 11.31 -1.34
C PRO A 235 7.02 10.92 -0.33
N GLY A 236 6.69 9.62 -0.26
CA GLY A 236 5.71 9.08 0.68
C GLY A 236 6.12 9.14 2.16
N TYR A 237 7.41 9.34 2.45
CA TYR A 237 7.99 9.39 3.80
C TYR A 237 8.50 10.79 4.21
N LEU A 238 8.32 11.79 3.33
CA LEU A 238 8.65 13.18 3.60
C LEU A 238 7.54 13.87 4.40
N ILE A 239 7.90 14.89 5.19
CA ILE A 239 6.93 15.73 5.87
C ILE A 239 6.10 16.55 4.88
N GLN A 240 4.88 16.89 5.30
CA GLN A 240 3.95 17.72 4.55
C GLN A 240 3.77 19.05 5.30
N PRO A 241 4.48 20.12 4.90
CA PRO A 241 4.35 21.42 5.55
C PRO A 241 2.90 21.91 5.56
N ASN A 242 2.52 22.67 6.59
CA ASN A 242 1.16 23.18 6.85
C ASN A 242 0.08 22.12 7.07
N ARG A 243 0.41 20.83 7.06
CA ARG A 243 -0.50 19.75 7.41
C ARG A 243 -0.16 19.23 8.79
N LYS A 244 -1.19 18.91 9.57
CA LYS A 244 -1.04 18.11 10.79
C LYS A 244 -0.59 16.69 10.40
N MET A 245 0.51 16.26 11.00
CA MET A 245 1.04 14.91 10.90
C MET A 245 1.09 14.28 12.29
N THR A 246 0.90 12.97 12.37
CA THR A 246 0.98 12.22 13.63
C THR A 246 2.26 11.40 13.66
N VAL A 247 3.10 11.63 14.66
CA VAL A 247 4.30 10.84 14.92
C VAL A 247 3.99 9.79 15.97
N GLN A 248 4.49 8.58 15.75
CA GLN A 248 4.55 7.53 16.75
C GLN A 248 5.96 6.94 16.85
N LEU A 249 6.48 6.86 18.07
CA LEU A 249 7.77 6.27 18.40
C LEU A 249 7.53 5.05 19.28
N VAL A 250 8.10 3.92 18.90
CA VAL A 250 8.02 2.69 19.67
C VAL A 250 9.39 2.39 20.25
N ALA A 251 9.40 2.12 21.55
CA ALA A 251 10.47 1.43 22.24
C ALA A 251 9.84 0.30 23.03
N TYR A 252 10.00 -0.94 22.57
CA TYR A 252 9.48 -2.13 23.23
C TYR A 252 10.61 -3.15 23.36
N ASP A 253 11.33 -3.08 24.48
CA ASP A 253 12.59 -3.81 24.65
C ASP A 253 13.50 -3.61 23.42
N ASP A 254 13.82 -4.67 22.67
CA ASP A 254 14.68 -4.60 21.49
C ASP A 254 14.00 -4.04 20.23
N VAL A 255 12.66 -3.92 20.21
CA VAL A 255 11.92 -3.38 19.07
C VAL A 255 11.89 -1.85 19.13
N VAL A 256 12.47 -1.23 18.09
CA VAL A 256 12.50 0.22 17.91
C VAL A 256 11.81 0.57 16.61
N GLN A 257 10.85 1.50 16.63
CA GLN A 257 10.13 1.90 15.42
C GLN A 257 9.91 3.42 15.37
N TYR A 258 10.00 3.96 14.16
CA TYR A 258 9.54 5.29 13.80
C TYR A 258 8.39 5.19 12.80
N ILE A 259 7.26 5.78 13.16
CA ILE A 259 6.02 5.75 12.40
C ILE A 259 5.56 7.21 12.21
N LEU A 260 5.21 7.57 10.97
CA LEU A 260 4.72 8.90 10.59
C LEU A 260 3.42 8.74 9.79
N ASP A 261 2.34 9.38 10.23
CA ASP A 261 0.99 9.26 9.65
C ASP A 261 0.53 7.80 9.49
N GLY A 262 0.81 6.97 10.49
CA GLY A 262 0.50 5.54 10.45
C GLY A 262 1.37 4.71 9.49
N LYS A 263 2.38 5.32 8.85
CA LYS A 263 3.33 4.64 7.97
C LYS A 263 4.56 4.23 8.76
N LEU A 264 4.91 2.95 8.69
CA LEU A 264 6.16 2.47 9.27
C LEU A 264 7.34 2.97 8.42
N VAL A 265 8.09 3.95 8.93
CA VAL A 265 9.23 4.55 8.22
C VAL A 265 10.48 3.72 8.45
N TYR A 266 10.79 3.45 9.71
CA TYR A 266 11.94 2.64 10.10
C TYR A 266 11.58 1.73 11.27
N GLN A 267 12.22 0.57 11.29
CA GLN A 267 12.26 -0.29 12.45
C GLN A 267 13.52 -1.12 12.45
N PHE A 268 13.90 -1.59 13.62
CA PHE A 268 14.84 -2.68 13.78
C PHE A 268 14.61 -3.36 15.14
N ARG A 269 15.18 -4.55 15.28
CA ARG A 269 15.25 -5.29 16.54
C ARG A 269 16.43 -6.25 16.56
N GLN A 270 16.59 -7.01 17.64
CA GLN A 270 17.62 -8.04 17.74
C GLN A 270 17.54 -9.06 16.59
N GLY A 271 18.67 -9.31 15.94
CA GLY A 271 18.82 -10.28 14.86
C GLY A 271 18.54 -9.74 13.45
N ASP A 272 17.95 -8.54 13.32
CA ASP A 272 17.72 -7.91 12.02
C ASP A 272 19.06 -7.61 11.32
N LEU A 273 19.14 -7.83 10.00
CA LEU A 273 20.21 -7.27 9.18
C LEU A 273 19.96 -5.77 9.01
N VAL A 274 20.83 -4.94 9.57
CA VAL A 274 20.71 -3.48 9.55
C VAL A 274 21.96 -2.81 9.00
N GLU A 275 21.80 -1.62 8.42
CA GLU A 275 22.92 -0.80 7.97
C GLU A 275 23.57 -0.05 9.14
N PHE A 276 24.90 -0.11 9.18
CA PHE A 276 25.76 0.60 10.10
C PHE A 276 26.62 1.62 9.34
N GLU A 277 26.70 2.83 9.87
CA GLU A 277 27.68 3.83 9.45
C GLU A 277 28.98 3.57 10.25
N ASP A 278 30.03 3.18 9.53
CA ASP A 278 31.40 2.97 10.01
C ASP A 278 32.33 4.02 9.36
N HIS A 279 33.59 4.06 9.80
CA HIS A 279 34.63 4.88 9.16
C HIS A 279 35.78 3.98 8.68
N ASP A 280 36.34 4.28 7.51
CA ASP A 280 37.51 3.59 6.97
C ASP A 280 38.83 4.12 7.57
N GLU A 281 39.96 3.51 7.16
CA GLU A 281 41.30 3.87 7.64
C GLU A 281 41.70 5.31 7.32
N ASP A 282 41.06 5.94 6.31
CA ASP A 282 41.27 7.33 5.90
C ASP A 282 40.27 8.30 6.57
N GLY A 283 39.38 7.80 7.44
CA GLY A 283 38.34 8.58 8.12
C GLY A 283 37.09 8.87 7.28
N GLY A 284 36.95 8.23 6.12
CA GLY A 284 35.78 8.30 5.26
C GLY A 284 34.62 7.47 5.80
N SER A 285 33.40 7.98 5.69
CA SER A 285 32.19 7.26 6.11
C SER A 285 31.88 6.11 5.14
N VAL A 286 31.72 4.89 5.67
CA VAL A 286 31.37 3.68 4.91
C VAL A 286 30.13 3.03 5.51
N SER A 287 29.17 2.63 4.68
CA SER A 287 28.01 1.85 5.13
C SER A 287 28.30 0.35 5.03
N ARG A 288 27.96 -0.40 6.09
CA ARG A 288 28.05 -1.87 6.13
C ARG A 288 26.79 -2.48 6.71
N SER A 289 26.30 -3.57 6.13
CA SER A 289 25.16 -4.30 6.67
C SER A 289 25.62 -5.49 7.51
N SER A 290 25.13 -5.61 8.74
CA SER A 290 25.34 -6.80 9.58
C SER A 290 24.14 -7.06 10.50
N ALA A 291 24.12 -8.19 11.21
CA ALA A 291 23.07 -8.46 12.19
C ALA A 291 23.15 -7.46 13.37
N PHE A 292 21.99 -7.04 13.88
CA PHE A 292 21.87 -6.23 15.09
C PHE A 292 21.94 -7.14 16.32
N GLU A 293 23.09 -7.15 16.98
CA GLU A 293 23.37 -8.00 18.14
C GLU A 293 23.40 -7.18 19.43
N SER A 294 22.72 -7.66 20.46
CA SER A 294 22.50 -6.93 21.72
C SER A 294 23.75 -6.75 22.57
N ASP A 295 24.77 -7.59 22.36
CA ASP A 295 26.07 -7.49 23.02
C ASP A 295 26.89 -6.30 22.48
N ARG A 296 26.84 -6.05 21.18
CA ARG A 296 27.44 -4.89 20.52
C ARG A 296 26.58 -3.64 20.72
N PHE A 297 25.26 -3.77 20.68
CA PHE A 297 24.31 -2.66 20.75
C PHE A 297 23.24 -2.92 21.81
N PRO A 298 23.54 -2.67 23.10
CA PRO A 298 22.59 -2.90 24.17
C PRO A 298 21.33 -2.04 23.99
N THR A 299 20.18 -2.63 24.33
CA THR A 299 18.89 -1.94 24.31
C THR A 299 18.85 -0.82 25.35
N TYR A 300 18.33 0.34 24.95
CA TYR A 300 18.02 1.42 25.88
C TYR A 300 16.69 1.12 26.57
N ARG A 301 16.76 0.76 27.87
CA ARG A 301 15.59 0.36 28.66
C ARG A 301 14.83 1.54 29.25
N GLU A 302 15.47 2.69 29.33
CA GLU A 302 14.87 3.94 29.77
C GLU A 302 15.63 5.11 29.16
N GLY A 303 15.00 6.27 29.13
CA GLY A 303 15.64 7.53 28.79
C GLY A 303 14.63 8.64 28.53
N PHE A 304 15.14 9.81 28.20
CA PHE A 304 14.36 11.01 27.95
C PHE A 304 13.86 11.07 26.51
N PHE A 305 12.80 11.84 26.32
CA PHE A 305 12.24 12.19 25.02
C PHE A 305 12.54 13.65 24.70
N GLY A 306 12.85 13.96 23.43
CA GLY A 306 13.12 15.33 23.01
C GLY A 306 12.66 15.64 21.59
N PHE A 307 11.99 16.78 21.41
CA PHE A 307 11.72 17.36 20.09
C PHE A 307 12.96 18.10 19.59
N ARG A 308 13.44 17.80 18.37
CA ARG A 308 14.68 18.37 17.82
C ARG A 308 14.44 19.14 16.52
N MET A 309 14.91 20.39 16.48
CA MET A 309 14.55 21.36 15.43
C MET A 309 15.75 22.20 14.96
N VAL A 310 15.95 22.40 13.66
CA VAL A 310 17.00 23.32 13.15
C VAL A 310 16.43 24.29 12.13
N GLY A 311 16.38 25.58 12.49
CA GLY A 311 15.98 26.61 11.54
C GLY A 311 14.58 26.39 10.98
N THR A 312 13.62 26.06 11.85
CA THR A 312 12.25 25.66 11.48
C THR A 312 11.23 26.26 12.45
N HIS A 313 9.94 26.10 12.12
CA HIS A 313 8.82 26.38 12.99
C HIS A 313 8.00 25.10 13.11
N HIS A 314 7.84 24.57 14.33
CA HIS A 314 6.97 23.43 14.60
C HIS A 314 5.94 23.78 15.67
N VAL A 315 4.72 23.31 15.47
CA VAL A 315 3.63 23.39 16.44
C VAL A 315 3.24 21.97 16.82
N TYR A 316 3.54 21.56 18.04
CA TYR A 316 3.25 20.23 18.56
C TYR A 316 1.97 20.24 19.40
N SER A 317 1.24 19.13 19.38
CA SER A 317 0.03 18.95 20.20
C SER A 317 -0.20 17.48 20.53
N GLY A 318 -1.02 17.18 21.54
CA GLY A 318 -1.46 15.82 21.85
C GLY A 318 -0.32 14.86 22.21
N PHE A 319 0.66 15.30 23.01
CA PHE A 319 1.74 14.43 23.47
C PHE A 319 1.18 13.38 24.43
N GLN A 320 1.32 12.10 24.07
CA GLN A 320 0.79 10.98 24.82
C GLN A 320 1.82 9.85 24.87
N VAL A 321 1.82 9.12 25.98
CA VAL A 321 2.62 7.90 26.15
C VAL A 321 1.68 6.79 26.54
N HIS A 322 1.62 5.76 25.72
CA HIS A 322 0.83 4.56 25.99
C HIS A 322 1.75 3.42 26.40
N GLU A 323 1.25 2.58 27.31
CA GLU A 323 1.83 1.29 27.61
C GLU A 323 1.70 0.37 26.40
N LEU A 324 2.73 -0.40 26.11
CA LEU A 324 2.67 -1.51 25.18
C LEU A 324 2.69 -2.81 25.98
N LEU A 325 1.58 -3.50 25.95
CA LEU A 325 1.41 -4.77 26.63
C LEU A 325 1.79 -5.89 25.67
N PRO A 326 2.51 -6.93 26.11
CA PRO A 326 2.68 -8.13 25.29
C PRO A 326 1.31 -8.64 24.83
N VAL A 327 1.20 -9.09 23.57
CA VAL A 327 0.02 -9.87 23.15
C VAL A 327 0.03 -11.14 24.00
N GLY A 328 -1.00 -11.33 24.82
CA GLY A 328 -0.94 -12.22 25.97
C GLY A 328 -0.47 -13.64 25.63
N SER A 329 0.66 -14.04 26.23
CA SER A 329 0.69 -15.32 26.91
C SER A 329 -0.32 -15.24 28.06
N LYS A 330 -1.10 -16.30 28.28
CA LYS A 330 -1.70 -16.48 29.60
C LYS A 330 -0.56 -16.40 30.61
N SER A 331 -0.66 -15.47 31.56
CA SER A 331 -0.05 -15.51 32.89
C SER A 331 1.11 -16.50 33.05
N GLU A 332 2.37 -16.05 32.99
CA GLU A 332 3.58 -16.66 33.59
C GLU A 332 3.80 -18.20 33.55
N GLU A 333 3.04 -18.99 32.77
CA GLU A 333 3.13 -20.46 32.71
C GLU A 333 3.11 -21.03 31.29
N ALA A 334 3.09 -20.19 30.25
CA ALA A 334 3.21 -20.66 28.87
C ALA A 334 4.19 -19.80 28.06
N ALA A 335 5.47 -19.86 28.42
CA ALA A 335 6.50 -19.74 27.39
C ALA A 335 6.34 -21.00 26.51
N GLY A 336 5.52 -20.91 25.46
CA GLY A 336 5.47 -21.92 24.42
C GLY A 336 6.89 -22.30 24.04
N SER A 337 7.20 -23.59 24.00
CA SER A 337 8.58 -24.07 23.86
C SER A 337 9.24 -23.36 22.69
N THR A 338 10.30 -22.59 22.96
CA THR A 338 11.10 -22.03 21.86
C THR A 338 11.77 -23.18 21.15
N VAL A 339 11.41 -23.39 19.89
CA VAL A 339 11.97 -24.46 19.06
C VAL A 339 12.92 -23.82 18.05
N ARG A 340 14.22 -24.04 18.23
CA ARG A 340 15.24 -23.62 17.28
C ARG A 340 15.38 -24.71 16.22
N VAL A 341 15.31 -24.33 14.95
CA VAL A 341 15.48 -25.26 13.83
C VAL A 341 16.58 -24.76 12.90
N ASN A 342 17.34 -25.69 12.31
CA ASN A 342 18.42 -25.38 11.38
C ASN A 342 18.33 -26.19 10.07
N SER A 343 17.16 -26.76 9.79
CA SER A 343 16.88 -27.47 8.53
C SER A 343 15.41 -27.35 8.13
N ILE A 344 15.16 -27.48 6.82
CA ILE A 344 13.80 -27.46 6.25
C ILE A 344 12.96 -28.64 6.73
N ASP A 345 13.56 -29.82 6.90
CA ASP A 345 12.81 -31.01 7.36
C ASP A 345 12.42 -30.91 8.82
N GLU A 346 13.25 -30.31 9.66
CA GLU A 346 12.88 -30.02 11.03
C GLU A 346 11.77 -28.97 11.10
N LEU A 347 11.90 -27.88 10.34
CA LEU A 347 10.86 -26.85 10.22
C LEU A 347 9.50 -27.45 9.82
N ARG A 348 9.47 -28.32 8.80
CA ARG A 348 8.26 -29.02 8.34
C ARG A 348 7.61 -29.89 9.43
N ARG A 349 8.44 -30.45 10.32
CA ARG A 349 7.95 -31.28 11.44
C ARG A 349 7.36 -30.40 12.54
N VAL A 350 8.07 -29.33 12.93
CA VAL A 350 7.68 -28.48 14.07
C VAL A 350 6.50 -27.57 13.75
N ALA A 351 6.38 -27.09 12.51
CA ALA A 351 5.32 -26.18 12.05
C ALA A 351 3.89 -26.77 12.12
N LYS A 352 3.76 -28.05 12.47
CA LYS A 352 2.49 -28.76 12.65
C LYS A 352 1.94 -28.69 14.07
N GLY A 353 2.77 -28.42 15.07
CA GLY A 353 2.33 -28.27 16.47
C GLY A 353 1.83 -26.86 16.76
N ASP A 354 1.04 -26.70 17.81
CA ASP A 354 0.46 -25.42 18.21
C ASP A 354 1.31 -24.68 19.25
N ASP A 355 1.03 -23.38 19.44
CA ASP A 355 1.54 -22.55 20.54
C ASP A 355 3.08 -22.50 20.66
N GLN A 356 3.78 -22.46 19.52
CA GLN A 356 5.25 -22.44 19.46
C GLN A 356 5.84 -21.08 19.08
N GLN A 357 7.05 -20.85 19.61
CA GLN A 357 7.97 -19.84 19.13
C GLN A 357 9.08 -20.53 18.34
N ILE A 358 8.95 -20.56 17.01
CA ILE A 358 9.88 -21.27 16.12
C ILE A 358 10.92 -20.27 15.62
N VAL A 359 12.20 -20.53 15.88
CA VAL A 359 13.30 -19.70 15.40
C VAL A 359 14.12 -20.49 14.39
N VAL A 360 14.11 -20.07 13.13
CA VAL A 360 14.96 -20.66 12.10
C VAL A 360 16.33 -20.02 12.16
N ALA A 361 17.38 -20.83 12.24
CA ALA A 361 18.74 -20.32 12.26
C ALA A 361 19.03 -19.53 10.96
N PRO A 362 19.66 -18.35 11.01
CA PRO A 362 20.06 -17.62 9.82
C PRO A 362 20.91 -18.47 8.87
N GLY A 363 20.79 -18.25 7.57
CA GLY A 363 21.53 -19.00 6.56
C GLY A 363 20.75 -19.22 5.27
N GLU A 364 21.41 -19.85 4.30
CA GLU A 364 20.80 -20.26 3.04
C GLU A 364 20.23 -21.68 3.13
N TYR A 365 18.97 -21.85 2.72
CA TYR A 365 18.25 -23.10 2.75
C TYR A 365 17.72 -23.44 1.37
N TRP A 366 17.87 -24.69 0.94
CA TRP A 366 17.45 -25.15 -0.38
C TRP A 366 16.19 -26.01 -0.29
N ILE A 367 15.18 -25.71 -1.10
CA ILE A 367 14.06 -26.63 -1.32
C ILE A 367 14.49 -27.69 -2.33
N THR A 368 14.73 -28.91 -1.85
CA THR A 368 15.24 -30.04 -2.65
C THR A 368 14.13 -31.00 -3.12
N ASP A 369 12.88 -30.73 -2.75
CA ASP A 369 11.74 -31.58 -3.08
C ASP A 369 10.40 -30.82 -3.18
N ARG A 370 9.34 -31.55 -3.52
CA ARG A 370 7.99 -31.01 -3.80
C ARG A 370 7.03 -31.01 -2.61
N ARG A 371 7.51 -31.24 -1.38
CA ARG A 371 6.66 -31.29 -0.18
C ARG A 371 6.15 -29.90 0.23
N GLY A 372 6.88 -28.83 -0.15
CA GLY A 372 6.60 -27.46 0.27
C GLY A 372 6.81 -27.26 1.77
N LEU A 373 6.19 -26.21 2.32
CA LEU A 373 6.20 -25.83 3.72
C LEU A 373 4.77 -25.65 4.20
N GLU A 374 4.37 -26.47 5.17
CA GLU A 374 3.01 -26.49 5.68
C GLU A 374 3.02 -26.11 7.16
N PHE A 375 2.33 -25.01 7.46
CA PHE A 375 2.11 -24.47 8.80
C PHE A 375 0.66 -24.75 9.17
N SER A 376 0.43 -25.94 9.72
CA SER A 376 -0.90 -26.40 10.12
C SER A 376 -1.18 -26.17 11.61
N GLY A 377 -0.13 -26.02 12.42
CA GLY A 377 -0.28 -25.66 13.82
C GLY A 377 -0.66 -24.20 13.99
N SER A 378 -1.47 -23.90 15.01
CA SER A 378 -2.02 -22.59 15.31
C SER A 378 -1.22 -21.85 16.39
N ASN A 379 -1.43 -20.54 16.47
CA ASN A 379 -0.79 -19.64 17.44
C ASN A 379 0.75 -19.68 17.42
N ASN A 380 1.32 -20.02 16.27
CA ASN A 380 2.76 -20.09 16.09
C ASN A 380 3.33 -18.74 15.67
N THR A 381 4.46 -18.37 16.26
CA THR A 381 5.33 -17.32 15.69
C THR A 381 6.54 -18.00 15.08
N VAL A 382 6.87 -17.65 13.85
CA VAL A 382 7.98 -18.23 13.11
C VAL A 382 8.91 -17.11 12.67
N GLU A 383 10.09 -17.10 13.27
CA GLU A 383 11.12 -16.10 13.10
C GLU A 383 12.14 -16.55 12.04
N TRP A 384 12.19 -15.81 10.93
CA TRP A 384 12.95 -16.12 9.71
C TRP A 384 13.93 -15.03 9.32
N THR A 385 14.17 -14.07 10.21
CA THR A 385 15.15 -13.02 9.96
C THR A 385 16.54 -13.61 9.68
N GLY A 386 17.18 -13.14 8.61
CA GLY A 386 18.48 -13.67 8.14
C GLY A 386 18.41 -15.00 7.38
N VAL A 387 17.22 -15.57 7.14
CA VAL A 387 17.02 -16.78 6.33
C VAL A 387 16.85 -16.40 4.85
N LYS A 388 17.55 -17.11 3.97
CA LYS A 388 17.31 -17.06 2.52
C LYS A 388 16.92 -18.45 2.02
N LEU A 389 15.69 -18.59 1.54
CA LEU A 389 15.15 -19.81 0.96
C LEU A 389 15.35 -19.79 -0.57
N ILE A 390 16.19 -20.68 -1.06
CA ILE A 390 16.42 -20.89 -2.50
C ILE A 390 15.42 -21.93 -3.01
N VAL A 391 14.70 -21.56 -4.07
CA VAL A 391 13.57 -22.33 -4.59
C VAL A 391 13.81 -22.67 -6.08
N PRO A 392 14.42 -23.82 -6.39
CA PRO A 392 14.65 -24.23 -7.77
C PRO A 392 13.33 -24.54 -8.50
N MET A 393 13.08 -23.85 -9.61
CA MET A 393 11.80 -23.97 -10.32
C MET A 393 11.59 -25.34 -10.99
N ASP A 394 12.65 -26.04 -11.40
CA ASP A 394 12.57 -27.42 -11.86
C ASP A 394 12.16 -28.41 -10.77
N VAL A 395 12.41 -28.08 -9.50
CA VAL A 395 12.00 -28.88 -8.35
C VAL A 395 10.55 -28.59 -7.98
N VAL A 396 10.22 -27.35 -7.61
CA VAL A 396 8.93 -27.06 -6.94
C VAL A 396 7.74 -26.91 -7.87
N SER A 397 7.99 -26.58 -9.15
CA SER A 397 6.97 -26.07 -10.03
C SER A 397 5.69 -26.92 -10.08
N GLY A 398 4.54 -26.26 -10.06
CA GLY A 398 3.23 -26.90 -10.13
C GLY A 398 2.63 -27.32 -8.78
N ARG A 399 3.21 -26.91 -7.65
CA ARG A 399 2.65 -27.08 -6.31
C ARG A 399 2.90 -25.84 -5.47
N ASN A 400 1.95 -25.48 -4.61
CA ASN A 400 2.10 -24.31 -3.74
C ASN A 400 3.22 -24.52 -2.73
N LEU A 401 4.09 -23.52 -2.57
CA LEU A 401 5.26 -23.63 -1.71
C LEU A 401 4.87 -23.52 -0.23
N PHE A 402 4.31 -22.39 0.20
CA PHE A 402 3.82 -22.16 1.56
C PHE A 402 2.32 -22.43 1.68
N ARG A 403 1.92 -23.14 2.74
CA ARG A 403 0.51 -23.35 3.12
C ARG A 403 0.32 -23.03 4.60
N LEU A 404 -0.41 -21.95 4.89
CA LEU A 404 -0.78 -21.53 6.25
C LEU A 404 -2.24 -21.92 6.47
N THR A 405 -2.45 -23.09 7.05
CA THR A 405 -3.78 -23.66 7.29
C THR A 405 -4.21 -23.54 8.75
N GLY A 406 -3.25 -23.45 9.69
CA GLY A 406 -3.53 -23.09 11.08
C GLY A 406 -3.94 -21.62 11.24
N ASN A 407 -4.45 -21.28 12.43
CA ASN A 407 -4.91 -19.93 12.75
C ASN A 407 -3.88 -19.19 13.61
N GLY A 408 -3.84 -17.86 13.54
CA GLY A 408 -2.97 -17.07 14.42
C GLY A 408 -1.47 -17.27 14.20
N ILE A 409 -1.07 -17.74 13.02
CA ILE A 409 0.33 -17.90 12.62
C ILE A 409 0.91 -16.54 12.27
N THR A 410 2.09 -16.23 12.80
CA THR A 410 2.89 -15.05 12.39
C THR A 410 4.19 -15.51 11.76
N LEU A 411 4.35 -15.31 10.45
CA LEU A 411 5.62 -15.48 9.74
C LEU A 411 6.33 -14.13 9.64
N ARG A 412 7.57 -14.04 10.11
CA ARG A 412 8.31 -12.78 10.18
C ARG A 412 9.71 -12.88 9.56
N GLY A 413 9.98 -12.01 8.60
CA GLY A 413 11.27 -11.88 7.93
C GLY A 413 11.56 -13.00 6.93
N GLY A 414 12.77 -12.97 6.39
CA GLY A 414 13.28 -13.95 5.43
C GLY A 414 13.12 -13.52 3.97
N THR A 415 13.98 -14.08 3.13
CA THR A 415 14.00 -13.88 1.67
C THR A 415 13.69 -15.18 0.99
N ILE A 416 12.81 -15.16 0.00
CA ILE A 416 12.51 -16.29 -0.88
C ILE A 416 12.93 -15.93 -2.30
N GLU A 417 13.72 -16.80 -2.91
CA GLU A 417 14.33 -16.58 -4.22
C GLU A 417 14.06 -17.79 -5.13
N ASP A 418 13.13 -17.63 -6.07
CA ASP A 418 12.94 -18.62 -7.14
C ASP A 418 14.10 -18.59 -8.13
N THR A 419 14.68 -19.74 -8.46
CA THR A 419 15.82 -19.82 -9.39
C THR A 419 15.51 -20.65 -10.63
N TYR A 420 15.98 -20.21 -11.79
CA TYR A 420 15.96 -21.04 -13.00
C TYR A 420 17.07 -22.09 -12.98
N PRO A 421 16.88 -23.27 -13.61
CA PRO A 421 17.88 -24.34 -13.61
C PRO A 421 19.20 -23.99 -14.30
N ASP A 422 19.17 -23.01 -15.21
CA ASP A 422 20.35 -22.50 -15.92
C ASP A 422 21.08 -21.39 -15.16
N GLY A 423 20.62 -21.03 -13.96
CA GLY A 423 21.19 -19.96 -13.14
C GLY A 423 20.84 -18.54 -13.60
N SER A 424 20.02 -18.38 -14.64
CA SER A 424 19.53 -17.07 -15.04
C SER A 424 18.62 -16.47 -13.96
N THR A 425 18.64 -15.15 -13.84
CA THR A 425 17.85 -14.39 -12.87
C THR A 425 16.77 -13.54 -13.52
N GLU A 426 16.72 -13.52 -14.85
CA GLU A 426 15.75 -12.78 -15.66
C GLU A 426 15.52 -13.46 -17.01
N VAL A 427 14.36 -13.19 -17.62
CA VAL A 427 14.04 -13.64 -18.97
C VAL A 427 14.28 -12.48 -19.94
N THR A 428 15.31 -12.60 -20.77
CA THR A 428 15.66 -11.60 -21.79
C THR A 428 15.20 -11.98 -23.20
N ASP A 429 15.03 -13.28 -23.47
CA ASP A 429 14.46 -13.79 -24.72
C ASP A 429 13.13 -14.52 -24.46
N TYR A 430 12.04 -13.76 -24.58
CA TYR A 430 10.67 -14.27 -24.42
C TYR A 430 10.26 -15.26 -25.52
N GLY A 431 10.88 -15.23 -26.70
CA GLY A 431 10.61 -16.18 -27.77
C GLY A 431 11.06 -17.58 -27.36
N SER A 432 12.37 -17.74 -27.16
CA SER A 432 12.97 -19.03 -26.78
C SER A 432 12.54 -19.51 -25.39
N TYR A 433 12.28 -18.60 -24.44
CA TYR A 433 11.73 -18.97 -23.13
C TYR A 433 10.45 -19.81 -23.26
N ASN A 434 9.61 -19.47 -24.23
CA ASN A 434 8.29 -20.06 -24.41
C ASN A 434 8.25 -21.21 -25.43
N HIS A 435 9.41 -21.77 -25.83
CA HIS A 435 9.51 -22.99 -26.65
C HIS A 435 9.09 -24.24 -25.86
N GLY A 436 7.79 -24.33 -25.56
CA GLY A 436 7.21 -25.40 -24.75
C GLY A 436 6.94 -24.99 -23.30
N ARG A 437 6.22 -25.85 -22.59
CA ARG A 437 5.81 -25.62 -21.20
C ARG A 437 6.93 -26.06 -20.27
N LYS A 438 7.70 -25.11 -19.75
CA LYS A 438 8.80 -25.38 -18.81
C LYS A 438 8.30 -25.60 -17.37
N PHE A 439 7.34 -24.78 -16.93
CA PHE A 439 6.87 -24.74 -15.55
C PHE A 439 5.35 -24.95 -15.43
N GLY A 440 4.92 -25.63 -14.38
CA GLY A 440 3.54 -25.74 -13.91
C GLY A 440 3.07 -24.49 -13.14
N GLY A 441 1.76 -24.35 -12.98
CA GLY A 441 1.17 -23.23 -12.26
C GLY A 441 1.06 -23.52 -10.76
N MET A 442 1.27 -22.51 -9.93
CA MET A 442 1.33 -22.59 -8.47
C MET A 442 1.14 -21.22 -7.82
N ASN A 443 1.00 -21.21 -6.51
CA ASN A 443 1.13 -20.01 -5.69
C ASN A 443 2.34 -20.16 -4.76
N GLU A 444 3.08 -19.08 -4.59
CA GLU A 444 4.18 -19.01 -3.65
C GLU A 444 3.67 -19.26 -2.22
N MET A 445 2.54 -18.64 -1.87
CA MET A 445 1.91 -18.80 -0.57
C MET A 445 0.39 -18.89 -0.66
N VAL A 446 -0.19 -19.77 0.14
CA VAL A 446 -1.64 -19.85 0.37
C VAL A 446 -1.93 -19.70 1.86
N ILE A 447 -2.78 -18.74 2.20
CA ILE A 447 -3.22 -18.44 3.56
C ILE A 447 -4.71 -18.72 3.66
N SER A 448 -5.05 -19.87 4.24
CA SER A 448 -6.45 -20.29 4.40
C SER A 448 -6.95 -20.23 5.83
N GLY A 449 -6.07 -20.29 6.83
CA GLY A 449 -6.43 -20.07 8.22
C GLY A 449 -6.59 -18.58 8.56
N ASP A 450 -7.29 -18.32 9.66
CA ASP A 450 -7.68 -16.98 10.11
C ASP A 450 -6.61 -16.35 11.00
N ASN A 451 -6.63 -15.02 11.08
CA ASN A 451 -5.76 -14.21 11.95
C ASN A 451 -4.25 -14.42 11.68
N ASN A 452 -3.93 -14.86 10.47
CA ASN A 452 -2.56 -15.10 10.04
C ASN A 452 -1.87 -13.81 9.59
N ARG A 453 -0.56 -13.72 9.84
CA ARG A 453 0.28 -12.55 9.59
C ARG A 453 1.53 -12.94 8.82
N VAL A 454 1.83 -12.19 7.77
CA VAL A 454 3.08 -12.29 7.00
C VAL A 454 3.75 -10.93 7.02
N ILE A 455 4.92 -10.86 7.66
CA ILE A 455 5.54 -9.59 8.03
C ILE A 455 6.97 -9.54 7.51
N GLY A 456 7.32 -8.50 6.76
CA GLY A 456 8.71 -8.22 6.40
C GLY A 456 9.38 -9.23 5.46
N MET A 457 8.60 -10.10 4.80
CA MET A 457 9.16 -11.08 3.85
C MET A 457 9.52 -10.43 2.51
N LYS A 458 10.65 -10.84 1.94
CA LYS A 458 11.06 -10.50 0.57
C LYS A 458 10.88 -11.72 -0.34
N MET A 459 10.23 -11.56 -1.49
CA MET A 459 9.91 -12.65 -2.42
C MET A 459 10.27 -12.24 -3.84
N THR A 460 11.13 -13.01 -4.51
CA THR A 460 11.33 -12.92 -5.96
C THR A 460 10.72 -14.15 -6.61
N ILE A 461 9.60 -13.95 -7.32
CA ILE A 461 8.77 -15.03 -7.86
C ILE A 461 9.03 -15.15 -9.35
N ARG A 462 9.44 -16.35 -9.80
CA ARG A 462 9.84 -16.63 -11.17
C ARG A 462 9.13 -17.83 -11.76
N GLY A 463 9.17 -17.91 -13.09
CA GLY A 463 8.57 -19.02 -13.83
C GLY A 463 7.28 -18.60 -14.50
N SER A 464 6.33 -19.54 -14.59
CA SER A 464 5.10 -19.49 -15.37
C SER A 464 5.22 -19.83 -16.87
N TYR A 465 4.07 -20.07 -17.50
CA TYR A 465 3.96 -20.22 -18.95
C TYR A 465 2.55 -19.83 -19.43
N PRO A 466 2.41 -19.11 -20.54
CA PRO A 466 3.47 -18.34 -21.19
C PRO A 466 3.89 -17.16 -20.31
N TYR A 467 5.08 -16.61 -20.55
CA TYR A 467 5.58 -15.42 -19.85
C TYR A 467 6.01 -14.35 -20.87
N GLY A 468 5.73 -13.07 -20.59
CA GLY A 468 6.11 -11.95 -21.46
C GLY A 468 5.14 -11.56 -22.58
N TYR A 469 3.92 -12.11 -22.59
CA TYR A 469 2.90 -11.80 -23.60
C TYR A 469 1.63 -11.17 -23.00
N GLY A 470 1.67 -10.87 -21.69
CA GLY A 470 0.52 -10.38 -20.94
C GLY A 470 -0.75 -11.18 -21.20
N ASN A 471 -1.81 -10.46 -21.53
CA ASN A 471 -3.13 -11.04 -21.66
C ASN A 471 -3.42 -11.57 -23.09
N MET A 472 -2.53 -11.39 -24.08
CA MET A 472 -2.88 -11.58 -25.50
C MET A 472 -3.28 -13.01 -25.87
N PHE A 473 -2.80 -14.01 -25.11
CA PHE A 473 -3.18 -15.42 -25.27
C PHE A 473 -4.21 -15.89 -24.23
N GLY A 474 -4.64 -14.97 -23.39
CA GLY A 474 -5.83 -15.02 -22.56
C GLY A 474 -5.60 -15.16 -21.07
N ILE A 475 -6.73 -15.07 -20.34
CA ILE A 475 -6.83 -15.28 -18.89
C ILE A 475 -7.97 -16.26 -18.59
N GLY A 476 -7.82 -17.02 -17.51
CA GLY A 476 -8.86 -17.95 -17.05
C GLY A 476 -9.22 -19.04 -18.06
N ARG A 477 -10.52 -19.38 -18.15
CA ARG A 477 -11.02 -20.51 -18.96
C ARG A 477 -11.02 -20.25 -20.47
N ALA A 478 -11.00 -19.00 -20.90
CA ALA A 478 -11.07 -18.61 -22.31
C ALA A 478 -9.68 -18.43 -22.95
N ALA A 479 -8.61 -18.81 -22.25
CA ALA A 479 -7.25 -18.68 -22.76
C ALA A 479 -6.97 -19.67 -23.90
N VAL A 480 -6.39 -19.17 -24.99
CA VAL A 480 -6.01 -19.95 -26.17
C VAL A 480 -4.79 -20.83 -25.86
N LEU A 481 -3.90 -20.33 -25.00
CA LEU A 481 -2.83 -21.12 -24.41
C LEU A 481 -3.23 -21.59 -23.01
N ARG A 482 -2.90 -22.85 -22.69
CA ARG A 482 -3.04 -23.35 -21.31
C ARG A 482 -2.03 -22.66 -20.42
N LEU A 483 -2.53 -21.70 -19.65
CA LEU A 483 -1.74 -20.93 -18.70
C LEU A 483 -1.28 -21.79 -17.51
N LYS A 484 -0.06 -21.53 -17.06
CA LYS A 484 0.60 -22.09 -15.89
C LYS A 484 1.06 -20.92 -15.05
N LYS A 485 0.10 -20.24 -14.42
CA LYS A 485 0.37 -19.02 -13.66
C LYS A 485 1.18 -19.32 -12.42
N HIS A 486 2.17 -18.47 -12.11
CA HIS A 486 2.83 -18.46 -10.81
C HIS A 486 2.42 -17.17 -10.10
N CYS A 487 1.61 -17.29 -9.06
CA CYS A 487 1.14 -16.16 -8.26
C CYS A 487 1.91 -16.09 -6.94
N GLY A 488 1.92 -14.94 -6.27
CA GLY A 488 2.47 -14.80 -4.92
C GLY A 488 1.53 -15.35 -3.86
N ILE A 489 0.82 -14.46 -3.17
CA ILE A 489 0.05 -14.78 -1.97
C ILE A 489 -1.45 -14.88 -2.30
N GLN A 490 -2.01 -16.07 -2.14
CA GLN A 490 -3.45 -16.33 -2.15
C GLN A 490 -4.01 -16.25 -0.74
N ILE A 491 -5.11 -15.52 -0.53
CA ILE A 491 -5.76 -15.37 0.79
C ILE A 491 -7.23 -15.78 0.71
N THR A 492 -7.64 -16.62 1.68
CA THR A 492 -9.04 -16.96 1.92
C THR A 492 -9.46 -16.89 3.39
N GLY A 493 -8.52 -16.77 4.34
CA GLY A 493 -8.81 -16.66 5.78
C GLY A 493 -9.15 -15.23 6.22
N ASP A 494 -9.93 -15.12 7.30
CA ASP A 494 -10.35 -13.85 7.91
C ASP A 494 -9.19 -13.15 8.65
N ASN A 495 -9.24 -11.83 8.73
CA ASN A 495 -8.30 -10.99 9.48
C ASN A 495 -6.83 -11.23 9.14
N THR A 496 -6.54 -11.62 7.88
CA THR A 496 -5.18 -11.82 7.40
C THR A 496 -4.47 -10.48 7.26
N VAL A 497 -3.20 -10.41 7.69
CA VAL A 497 -2.34 -9.21 7.57
C VAL A 497 -1.08 -9.54 6.76
N VAL A 498 -0.84 -8.75 5.70
CA VAL A 498 0.43 -8.70 4.98
C VAL A 498 1.04 -7.31 5.24
N ASP A 499 2.19 -7.24 5.89
CA ASP A 499 2.77 -5.98 6.39
C ASP A 499 4.28 -5.90 6.10
N GLY A 500 4.74 -4.84 5.46
CA GLY A 500 6.19 -4.63 5.25
C GLY A 500 6.83 -5.56 4.22
N CYS A 501 6.03 -6.23 3.37
CA CYS A 501 6.55 -7.20 2.41
C CYS A 501 7.08 -6.54 1.13
N GLN A 502 8.03 -7.20 0.47
CA GLN A 502 8.52 -6.82 -0.86
C GLN A 502 8.34 -8.01 -1.80
N ILE A 503 7.50 -7.85 -2.83
CA ILE A 503 7.16 -8.93 -3.77
C ILE A 503 7.53 -8.49 -5.19
N LYS A 504 8.57 -9.10 -5.73
CA LYS A 504 8.99 -8.94 -7.12
C LYS A 504 8.41 -10.09 -7.95
N MET A 505 7.58 -9.74 -8.93
CA MET A 505 6.90 -10.68 -9.82
C MET A 505 7.59 -10.70 -11.19
N GLU A 506 8.38 -11.72 -11.44
CA GLU A 506 8.95 -12.08 -12.74
C GLU A 506 8.26 -13.32 -13.30
N ALA A 507 6.95 -13.40 -13.07
CA ALA A 507 6.08 -14.46 -13.52
C ALA A 507 4.67 -13.94 -13.83
N PHE A 508 3.96 -14.63 -14.72
CA PHE A 508 2.58 -14.30 -15.04
C PHE A 508 1.63 -14.86 -13.98
N GLY A 509 1.12 -13.98 -13.11
CA GLY A 509 0.17 -14.28 -12.04
C GLY A 509 -0.07 -13.06 -11.15
N HIS A 510 -0.96 -13.17 -10.15
CA HIS A 510 -1.21 -12.09 -9.20
C HIS A 510 -0.13 -12.05 -8.11
N ALA A 511 0.26 -10.87 -7.63
CA ALA A 511 1.18 -10.79 -6.49
C ALA A 511 0.48 -11.10 -5.17
N ILE A 512 -0.64 -10.42 -4.88
CA ILE A 512 -1.50 -10.67 -3.72
C ILE A 512 -2.94 -10.73 -4.21
N PHE A 513 -3.64 -11.83 -3.93
CA PHE A 513 -5.03 -11.97 -4.35
C PHE A 513 -5.91 -12.66 -3.31
N VAL A 514 -7.08 -12.07 -3.11
CA VAL A 514 -8.04 -12.45 -2.07
C VAL A 514 -9.28 -13.05 -2.73
N GLN A 515 -9.56 -14.31 -2.42
CA GLN A 515 -10.69 -15.07 -2.99
C GLN A 515 -11.74 -15.46 -1.94
N GLY A 516 -11.48 -15.15 -0.68
CA GLY A 516 -12.36 -15.32 0.47
C GLY A 516 -11.84 -14.49 1.63
N GLY A 517 -12.42 -14.69 2.81
CA GLY A 517 -12.00 -13.97 4.01
C GLY A 517 -12.60 -12.56 4.10
N ASN A 518 -12.65 -12.04 5.32
CA ASN A 518 -13.10 -10.70 5.65
C ASN A 518 -12.00 -9.95 6.40
N ARG A 519 -11.91 -8.64 6.14
CA ARG A 519 -10.99 -7.73 6.81
C ARG A 519 -9.51 -8.08 6.56
N THR A 520 -9.18 -8.36 5.31
CA THR A 520 -7.78 -8.54 4.87
C THR A 520 -7.09 -7.19 4.82
N THR A 521 -5.94 -7.08 5.48
CA THR A 521 -5.11 -5.87 5.50
C THR A 521 -3.80 -6.12 4.74
N VAL A 522 -3.51 -5.29 3.74
CA VAL A 522 -2.22 -5.25 3.06
C VAL A 522 -1.64 -3.86 3.28
N ARG A 523 -0.47 -3.76 3.90
CA ARG A 523 0.12 -2.45 4.18
C ARG A 523 1.63 -2.42 4.16
N ASN A 524 2.20 -1.22 4.01
CA ASN A 524 3.65 -1.00 3.96
C ASN A 524 4.35 -1.93 2.95
N THR A 525 3.65 -2.34 1.89
CA THR A 525 4.05 -3.45 1.03
C THR A 525 4.34 -2.95 -0.37
N ILE A 526 5.45 -3.41 -0.95
CA ILE A 526 5.86 -3.08 -2.31
C ILE A 526 5.62 -4.29 -3.21
N VAL A 527 4.94 -4.07 -4.33
CA VAL A 527 4.78 -5.02 -5.41
C VAL A 527 5.41 -4.45 -6.68
N GLU A 528 6.36 -5.16 -7.26
CA GLU A 528 7.02 -4.80 -8.51
C GLU A 528 6.83 -5.89 -9.55
N GLY A 529 6.25 -5.54 -10.70
CA GLY A 529 6.20 -6.39 -11.88
C GLY A 529 7.23 -6.03 -12.94
N THR A 530 7.12 -6.74 -14.05
CA THR A 530 7.82 -6.44 -15.30
C THR A 530 6.81 -6.10 -16.40
N VAL A 531 7.24 -5.23 -17.31
CA VAL A 531 6.50 -4.88 -18.54
C VAL A 531 7.41 -5.08 -19.75
N ARG A 532 6.82 -5.34 -20.91
CA ARG A 532 7.52 -5.60 -22.16
C ARG A 532 7.01 -4.66 -23.26
N PRO A 533 7.87 -3.94 -23.99
CA PRO A 533 7.45 -3.21 -25.18
C PRO A 533 6.81 -4.14 -26.21
N SER A 534 5.61 -3.81 -26.67
CA SER A 534 4.87 -4.66 -27.61
C SER A 534 5.59 -4.83 -28.96
N ASN A 535 6.39 -3.85 -29.35
CA ASN A 535 7.21 -3.88 -30.57
C ASN A 535 8.20 -5.06 -30.60
N GLU A 536 8.68 -5.51 -29.45
CA GLU A 536 9.59 -6.67 -29.35
C GLU A 536 8.92 -7.98 -29.75
N CYS A 537 7.58 -8.09 -29.71
CA CYS A 537 6.90 -9.28 -30.20
C CYS A 537 7.15 -9.48 -31.70
N TYR A 538 7.42 -8.41 -32.46
CA TYR A 538 7.68 -8.49 -33.91
C TYR A 538 9.11 -8.91 -34.26
N THR A 539 10.02 -8.95 -33.29
CA THR A 539 11.39 -9.47 -33.50
C THR A 539 11.49 -10.98 -33.29
N GLU A 540 10.42 -11.61 -32.81
CA GLU A 540 10.28 -13.06 -32.73
C GLU A 540 10.04 -13.63 -34.14
N LEU A 541 11.07 -14.23 -34.75
CA LEU A 541 11.03 -14.71 -36.13
C LEU A 541 10.94 -16.24 -36.24
N HIS A 542 11.28 -16.96 -35.19
CA HIS A 542 11.34 -18.41 -35.23
C HIS A 542 9.92 -19.00 -35.11
N ARG A 543 9.61 -20.03 -35.89
CA ARG A 543 8.25 -20.62 -35.97
C ARG A 543 7.66 -21.15 -34.65
N ARG A 544 8.50 -21.32 -33.62
CA ARG A 544 8.09 -21.77 -32.28
C ARG A 544 7.85 -20.62 -31.31
N ASP A 545 8.30 -19.42 -31.64
CA ASP A 545 8.04 -18.21 -30.85
C ASP A 545 6.54 -17.94 -30.88
N LEU A 546 5.96 -17.55 -29.74
CA LEU A 546 4.50 -17.48 -29.65
C LEU A 546 3.94 -16.35 -30.51
N ALA A 547 4.59 -15.18 -30.57
CA ALA A 547 4.11 -14.10 -31.43
C ALA A 547 4.11 -14.54 -32.90
N LYS A 548 5.22 -15.11 -33.41
CA LYS A 548 5.30 -15.63 -34.78
C LYS A 548 4.27 -16.72 -35.05
N ARG A 549 4.10 -17.64 -34.11
CA ARG A 549 3.19 -18.79 -34.25
C ARG A 549 1.72 -18.37 -34.38
N PHE A 550 1.34 -17.27 -33.74
CA PHE A 550 0.00 -16.68 -33.82
C PHE A 550 -0.05 -15.48 -34.79
N ASP A 551 0.87 -15.44 -35.76
CA ASP A 551 0.95 -14.44 -36.82
C ASP A 551 0.93 -12.98 -36.33
N TYR A 552 1.50 -12.75 -35.14
CA TYR A 552 1.52 -11.44 -34.46
C TYR A 552 0.12 -10.86 -34.23
N GLN A 553 -0.88 -11.71 -34.01
CA GLN A 553 -2.26 -11.33 -33.74
C GLN A 553 -2.67 -11.63 -32.30
N LEU A 554 -3.49 -10.75 -31.74
CA LEU A 554 -4.20 -10.95 -30.48
C LEU A 554 -5.11 -12.18 -30.58
N GLN A 555 -5.10 -13.02 -29.55
CA GLN A 555 -5.90 -14.25 -29.50
C GLN A 555 -7.00 -14.20 -28.43
N TRP A 556 -6.88 -13.24 -27.50
CA TRP A 556 -7.80 -12.99 -26.41
C TRP A 556 -7.82 -11.48 -26.09
N PRO A 557 -8.98 -10.96 -25.68
CA PRO A 557 -10.28 -11.60 -25.51
C PRO A 557 -10.96 -11.77 -26.87
N GLU A 558 -12.18 -12.28 -26.90
CA GLU A 558 -12.84 -12.60 -28.18
C GLU A 558 -12.99 -11.34 -29.04
N GLU A 559 -13.27 -10.21 -28.39
CA GLU A 559 -13.59 -8.91 -28.97
C GLU A 559 -12.50 -8.35 -29.89
N VAL A 560 -11.22 -8.64 -29.58
CA VAL A 560 -10.07 -8.15 -30.37
C VAL A 560 -9.28 -9.29 -31.02
N ARG A 561 -9.82 -10.52 -31.04
CA ARG A 561 -9.14 -11.65 -31.66
C ARG A 561 -8.90 -11.38 -33.15
N GLY A 562 -7.69 -11.67 -33.61
CA GLY A 562 -7.26 -11.52 -35.00
C GLY A 562 -6.69 -10.14 -35.32
N LEU A 563 -6.90 -9.13 -34.46
CA LEU A 563 -6.24 -7.84 -34.60
C LEU A 563 -4.73 -7.99 -34.38
N PRO A 564 -3.90 -7.19 -35.07
CA PRO A 564 -2.45 -7.18 -34.82
C PRO A 564 -2.15 -6.80 -33.36
N ILE A 565 -1.02 -7.29 -32.83
CA ILE A 565 -0.49 -6.82 -31.55
C ILE A 565 -0.29 -5.29 -31.64
N PRO A 566 -0.84 -4.47 -30.73
CA PRO A 566 -0.68 -3.03 -30.79
C PRO A 566 0.80 -2.64 -30.78
N ARG A 567 1.22 -1.75 -31.68
CA ARG A 567 2.58 -1.18 -31.65
C ARG A 567 2.65 -0.03 -30.67
N ASP A 568 3.84 0.27 -30.18
CA ASP A 568 4.07 1.42 -29.30
C ASP A 568 3.20 1.39 -28.04
N HIS A 569 3.11 0.21 -27.43
CA HIS A 569 2.43 -0.06 -26.17
C HIS A 569 3.33 -0.87 -25.23
N MET A 570 3.01 -0.89 -23.94
CA MET A 570 3.59 -1.85 -23.00
C MET A 570 2.64 -3.00 -22.75
N LEU A 571 3.21 -4.21 -22.67
CA LEU A 571 2.53 -5.43 -22.26
C LEU A 571 2.88 -5.73 -20.81
N ASN A 572 1.90 -6.13 -20.02
CA ASN A 572 2.15 -6.61 -18.66
C ASN A 572 2.83 -7.99 -18.69
N CYS A 573 3.82 -8.24 -17.83
CA CYS A 573 4.40 -9.58 -17.66
C CYS A 573 3.83 -10.32 -16.43
N MET A 574 3.17 -9.59 -15.53
CA MET A 574 2.40 -10.14 -14.40
C MET A 574 0.91 -9.81 -14.52
N GLU A 575 0.05 -10.41 -13.70
CA GLU A 575 -1.35 -9.97 -13.56
C GLU A 575 -1.45 -8.79 -12.57
N ASP A 576 -2.49 -8.76 -11.74
CA ASP A 576 -2.76 -7.63 -10.85
C ASP A 576 -1.88 -7.69 -9.59
N GLY A 577 -1.45 -6.53 -9.07
CA GLY A 577 -0.62 -6.42 -7.87
C GLY A 577 -1.40 -6.80 -6.61
N ILE A 578 -2.47 -6.06 -6.28
CA ILE A 578 -3.36 -6.39 -5.16
C ILE A 578 -4.78 -6.58 -5.71
N ARG A 579 -5.32 -7.79 -5.60
CA ARG A 579 -6.58 -8.20 -6.23
C ARG A 579 -7.59 -8.72 -5.23
N ALA A 580 -8.84 -8.27 -5.32
CA ALA A 580 -9.97 -8.93 -4.67
C ALA A 580 -10.90 -9.57 -5.70
N TYR A 581 -11.35 -10.79 -5.42
CA TYR A 581 -12.36 -11.52 -6.18
C TYR A 581 -13.70 -11.55 -5.46
N LYS A 582 -14.76 -11.95 -6.19
CA LYS A 582 -16.08 -12.19 -5.61
C LYS A 582 -15.95 -13.22 -4.47
N GLY A 583 -16.32 -12.80 -3.26
CA GLY A 583 -16.14 -13.59 -2.03
C GLY A 583 -15.30 -12.87 -0.98
N ALA A 584 -14.39 -11.99 -1.41
CA ALA A 584 -13.62 -11.14 -0.51
C ALA A 584 -14.54 -10.15 0.24
N GLY A 585 -14.38 -10.08 1.56
CA GLY A 585 -15.10 -9.17 2.46
C GLY A 585 -14.56 -7.73 2.41
N GLU A 586 -14.27 -7.18 3.59
CA GLU A 586 -13.57 -5.90 3.71
C GLU A 586 -12.09 -6.03 3.33
N MET A 587 -11.61 -5.09 2.51
CA MET A 587 -10.20 -4.92 2.15
C MET A 587 -9.68 -3.59 2.71
N ILE A 588 -8.53 -3.62 3.38
CA ILE A 588 -7.82 -2.43 3.84
C ILE A 588 -6.45 -2.46 3.18
N VAL A 589 -6.15 -1.47 2.33
CA VAL A 589 -4.85 -1.36 1.66
C VAL A 589 -4.24 -0.02 1.99
N ASP A 590 -3.11 -0.01 2.69
CA ASP A 590 -2.54 1.22 3.24
C ASP A 590 -1.04 1.31 3.00
N ASN A 591 -0.54 2.46 2.54
CA ASN A 591 0.89 2.69 2.33
C ASN A 591 1.55 1.60 1.46
N CYS A 592 0.90 1.22 0.37
CA CYS A 592 1.43 0.25 -0.59
C CYS A 592 1.93 0.93 -1.86
N VAL A 593 3.02 0.40 -2.43
CA VAL A 593 3.48 0.77 -3.77
C VAL A 593 3.26 -0.41 -4.71
N VAL A 594 2.53 -0.21 -5.79
CA VAL A 594 2.38 -1.23 -6.85
C VAL A 594 2.86 -0.64 -8.16
N LYS A 595 3.86 -1.27 -8.79
CA LYS A 595 4.39 -0.80 -10.08
C LYS A 595 4.47 -1.90 -11.13
N LYS A 596 4.26 -1.52 -12.41
CA LYS A 596 4.44 -2.40 -13.58
C LYS A 596 3.56 -3.66 -13.56
N ALA A 597 2.39 -3.56 -12.94
CA ALA A 597 1.40 -4.64 -12.91
C ALA A 597 0.37 -4.51 -14.05
N ARG A 598 -0.38 -5.59 -14.33
CA ARG A 598 -1.56 -5.51 -15.19
C ARG A 598 -2.59 -4.53 -14.60
N GLY A 599 -3.00 -4.81 -13.37
CA GLY A 599 -3.82 -3.92 -12.55
C GLY A 599 -3.05 -3.59 -11.28
N GLY A 600 -3.02 -2.33 -10.85
CA GLY A 600 -2.34 -1.96 -9.62
C GLY A 600 -3.05 -2.49 -8.37
N ILE A 601 -4.00 -1.70 -7.86
CA ILE A 601 -4.86 -2.03 -6.72
C ILE A 601 -6.29 -2.23 -7.25
N LYS A 602 -6.67 -3.49 -7.44
CA LYS A 602 -7.88 -3.91 -8.15
C LYS A 602 -8.86 -4.65 -7.24
N LEU A 603 -9.67 -3.89 -6.52
CA LEU A 603 -10.54 -4.36 -5.43
C LEU A 603 -12.03 -4.33 -5.75
N TYR A 604 -12.44 -4.02 -6.98
CA TYR A 604 -13.85 -3.82 -7.36
C TYR A 604 -14.82 -4.97 -7.09
N MET A 605 -14.33 -6.19 -6.82
CA MET A 605 -15.17 -7.34 -6.48
C MET A 605 -15.26 -7.61 -4.97
N ALA A 606 -14.60 -6.82 -4.13
CA ALA A 606 -14.72 -6.90 -2.67
C ALA A 606 -16.07 -6.37 -2.19
N LYS A 607 -16.50 -6.75 -0.97
CA LYS A 607 -17.70 -6.18 -0.35
C LYS A 607 -17.51 -4.72 0.07
N LYS A 608 -16.31 -4.37 0.52
CA LYS A 608 -15.90 -3.03 0.96
C LYS A 608 -14.39 -2.88 0.74
N ALA A 609 -13.93 -1.69 0.39
CA ALA A 609 -12.50 -1.42 0.31
C ALA A 609 -12.17 0.02 0.73
N THR A 610 -11.11 0.16 1.52
CA THR A 610 -10.47 1.44 1.84
C THR A 610 -9.02 1.37 1.38
N VAL A 611 -8.60 2.34 0.57
CA VAL A 611 -7.24 2.46 0.04
C VAL A 611 -6.67 3.81 0.42
N THR A 612 -5.64 3.81 1.25
CA THR A 612 -5.04 5.03 1.82
C THR A 612 -3.55 5.06 1.56
N ASN A 613 -2.97 6.25 1.34
CA ASN A 613 -1.52 6.43 1.28
C ASN A 613 -0.78 5.59 0.20
N CYS A 614 -1.49 5.05 -0.78
CA CYS A 614 -0.91 4.14 -1.77
C CYS A 614 -0.39 4.87 -3.00
N GLN A 615 0.60 4.27 -3.66
CA GLN A 615 1.09 4.72 -4.95
C GLN A 615 1.00 3.62 -6.01
N VAL A 616 0.43 3.94 -7.18
CA VAL A 616 0.34 3.00 -8.31
C VAL A 616 1.02 3.58 -9.55
N LEU A 617 2.03 2.89 -10.07
CA LEU A 617 2.88 3.38 -11.16
C LEU A 617 2.91 2.40 -12.33
N ASP A 618 2.88 2.94 -13.55
CA ASP A 618 3.23 2.21 -14.76
C ASP A 618 2.41 0.93 -14.97
N CYS A 619 1.14 0.93 -14.58
CA CYS A 619 0.24 -0.21 -14.77
C CYS A 619 -0.41 -0.19 -16.16
N VAL A 620 -0.65 -1.37 -16.73
CA VAL A 620 -0.98 -1.52 -18.16
C VAL A 620 -2.48 -1.49 -18.46
N ILE A 621 -3.31 -2.08 -17.59
CA ILE A 621 -4.77 -2.14 -17.81
C ILE A 621 -5.52 -1.15 -16.91
N GLN A 622 -5.01 -0.94 -15.70
CA GLN A 622 -5.62 -0.04 -14.73
C GLN A 622 -4.71 0.19 -13.52
N GLY A 623 -4.74 1.39 -12.95
CA GLY A 623 -4.12 1.68 -11.66
C GLY A 623 -5.00 1.23 -10.49
N TYR A 624 -6.06 1.98 -10.23
CA TYR A 624 -7.01 1.79 -9.13
C TYR A 624 -8.39 1.37 -9.60
N SER A 625 -9.03 0.50 -8.82
CA SER A 625 -10.43 0.13 -9.03
C SER A 625 -11.08 -0.42 -7.77
N LEU A 626 -12.22 0.16 -7.38
CA LEU A 626 -12.86 -0.10 -6.08
C LEU A 626 -14.30 -0.63 -6.21
N PRO A 627 -14.84 -1.24 -5.14
CA PRO A 627 -16.24 -1.68 -5.11
C PRO A 627 -17.17 -0.47 -4.86
N SER A 628 -18.48 -0.70 -4.76
CA SER A 628 -19.41 0.36 -4.33
C SER A 628 -19.01 0.90 -2.96
N ARG A 629 -19.10 2.22 -2.77
CA ARG A 629 -18.70 2.93 -1.55
C ARG A 629 -17.24 2.72 -1.15
N GLY A 630 -16.39 2.34 -2.10
CA GLY A 630 -14.95 2.30 -1.88
C GLY A 630 -14.37 3.69 -1.71
N VAL A 631 -13.30 3.78 -0.90
CA VAL A 631 -12.61 5.03 -0.57
C VAL A 631 -11.17 4.96 -1.08
N ILE A 632 -10.73 5.99 -1.81
CA ILE A 632 -9.33 6.30 -2.11
C ILE A 632 -9.01 7.63 -1.46
N GLU A 633 -8.00 7.67 -0.59
CA GLU A 633 -7.57 8.87 0.11
C GLU A 633 -6.04 8.97 0.17
N ASN A 634 -5.51 10.18 -0.02
CA ASN A 634 -4.06 10.46 0.01
C ASN A 634 -3.23 9.50 -0.87
N CYS A 635 -3.80 9.08 -2.00
CA CYS A 635 -3.15 8.18 -2.94
C CYS A 635 -2.61 8.95 -4.13
N SER A 636 -1.63 8.36 -4.82
CA SER A 636 -1.03 8.94 -6.01
C SER A 636 -0.77 7.88 -7.08
N GLY A 637 -0.63 8.29 -8.34
CA GLY A 637 -0.19 7.36 -9.37
C GLY A 637 -0.12 8.02 -10.73
N ASN A 638 0.40 7.29 -11.71
CA ASN A 638 0.50 7.79 -13.07
C ASN A 638 -0.31 6.93 -14.05
N ALA A 639 -0.53 7.47 -15.24
CA ALA A 639 -1.10 6.76 -16.37
C ALA A 639 0.00 6.60 -17.44
N ALA A 640 1.05 5.83 -17.13
CA ALA A 640 2.14 5.65 -18.09
C ALA A 640 1.79 4.68 -19.22
N TYR A 641 1.12 3.56 -18.91
CA TYR A 641 0.82 2.50 -19.89
C TYR A 641 -0.65 2.08 -19.94
N GLY A 642 -1.48 2.65 -19.06
CA GLY A 642 -2.90 2.36 -18.94
C GLY A 642 -3.59 3.39 -18.04
N PRO A 643 -4.93 3.33 -17.93
CA PRO A 643 -5.69 4.26 -17.11
C PRO A 643 -5.28 4.20 -15.64
N LEU A 644 -5.13 5.35 -15.00
CA LEU A 644 -4.87 5.42 -13.56
C LEU A 644 -6.11 5.02 -12.76
N LEU A 645 -7.31 5.44 -13.16
CA LEU A 645 -8.57 5.09 -12.50
C LEU A 645 -9.50 4.33 -13.45
N TYR A 646 -10.04 3.19 -12.99
CA TYR A 646 -10.98 2.41 -13.79
C TYR A 646 -12.16 1.85 -12.98
N ILE A 647 -13.38 2.30 -13.29
CA ILE A 647 -14.62 1.85 -12.64
C ILE A 647 -15.36 0.88 -13.56
N HIS A 648 -15.38 -0.40 -13.18
CA HIS A 648 -15.70 -1.53 -14.07
C HIS A 648 -17.17 -1.65 -14.50
N SER A 649 -18.13 -1.24 -13.67
CA SER A 649 -19.54 -1.61 -13.89
C SER A 649 -20.50 -0.55 -13.40
N ASP A 650 -21.59 -0.38 -14.15
CA ASP A 650 -22.72 0.51 -13.87
C ASP A 650 -23.40 0.26 -12.52
N SER A 651 -23.23 -0.94 -11.98
CA SER A 651 -23.76 -1.29 -10.65
C SER A 651 -22.99 -0.62 -9.51
N HIS A 652 -21.77 -0.14 -9.76
CA HIS A 652 -20.97 0.56 -8.78
C HIS A 652 -21.59 1.92 -8.46
N SER A 653 -21.60 2.26 -7.17
CA SER A 653 -22.07 3.58 -6.75
C SER A 653 -21.43 4.06 -5.47
N GLY A 654 -21.44 5.38 -5.23
CA GLY A 654 -21.07 5.94 -3.94
C GLY A 654 -19.58 5.97 -3.65
N GLN A 655 -18.70 5.81 -4.64
CA GLN A 655 -17.24 5.84 -4.39
C GLN A 655 -16.77 7.25 -4.05
N GLN A 656 -15.82 7.34 -3.13
CA GLN A 656 -15.14 8.59 -2.75
C GLN A 656 -13.67 8.45 -3.14
N ILE A 657 -13.21 9.29 -4.06
CA ILE A 657 -11.88 9.17 -4.65
C ILE A 657 -11.20 10.52 -4.60
N ASP A 658 -10.06 10.60 -3.92
CA ASP A 658 -9.11 11.70 -4.00
C ASP A 658 -7.75 11.17 -4.43
N LEU A 659 -7.28 11.58 -5.61
CA LEU A 659 -6.11 11.00 -6.26
C LEU A 659 -5.20 12.05 -6.90
N GLU A 660 -3.94 12.05 -6.47
CA GLU A 660 -2.88 12.82 -7.10
C GLU A 660 -2.41 12.11 -8.40
N VAL A 661 -2.49 12.80 -9.52
CA VAL A 661 -1.97 12.37 -10.81
C VAL A 661 -0.50 12.78 -10.90
N LEU A 662 0.37 11.77 -10.92
CA LEU A 662 1.80 11.92 -11.07
C LEU A 662 2.19 11.98 -12.55
N PRO A 663 3.24 12.75 -12.88
CA PRO A 663 3.79 12.80 -14.24
C PRO A 663 4.32 11.45 -14.71
N ALA A 664 4.15 11.17 -16.00
CA ALA A 664 4.77 10.06 -16.73
C ALA A 664 5.32 10.53 -18.09
N PRO A 665 6.51 11.17 -18.12
CA PRO A 665 7.11 11.64 -19.38
C PRO A 665 7.51 10.47 -20.30
N HIS A 666 7.65 9.27 -19.75
CA HIS A 666 7.87 8.01 -20.45
C HIS A 666 6.58 7.28 -20.85
N SER A 667 5.42 7.92 -20.72
CA SER A 667 4.14 7.28 -21.03
C SER A 667 4.09 6.83 -22.50
N LEU A 668 3.44 5.70 -22.73
CA LEU A 668 3.40 5.01 -24.01
C LEU A 668 2.01 4.41 -24.23
N GLY A 669 1.60 4.34 -25.49
CA GLY A 669 0.27 3.90 -25.87
C GLY A 669 -0.75 5.01 -25.69
N ASP A 670 -1.87 4.80 -26.35
CA ASP A 670 -2.98 5.72 -26.42
C ASP A 670 -4.05 5.15 -25.49
N HIS A 671 -4.20 5.69 -24.29
CA HIS A 671 -5.16 5.20 -23.30
C HIS A 671 -5.65 6.40 -22.48
N PRO A 672 -6.87 6.36 -21.90
CA PRO A 672 -7.36 7.47 -21.11
C PRO A 672 -6.58 7.58 -19.79
N LEU A 673 -6.70 8.73 -19.12
CA LEU A 673 -6.25 8.89 -17.73
C LEU A 673 -7.19 8.12 -16.79
N ALA A 674 -8.49 8.25 -17.03
CA ALA A 674 -9.52 7.61 -16.22
C ALA A 674 -10.72 7.19 -17.08
N ALA A 675 -11.33 6.07 -16.71
CA ALA A 675 -12.54 5.55 -17.34
C ALA A 675 -13.59 5.24 -16.27
N ILE A 676 -14.68 6.01 -16.29
CA ILE A 676 -15.65 6.16 -15.20
C ILE A 676 -17.02 5.67 -15.66
N LYS A 677 -17.65 4.83 -14.81
CA LYS A 677 -19.02 4.31 -14.91
C LYS A 677 -19.68 4.34 -13.55
N GLY A 678 -20.97 4.01 -13.48
CA GLY A 678 -21.71 3.89 -12.23
C GLY A 678 -22.49 5.15 -11.90
N ARG A 679 -22.69 5.41 -10.61
CA ARG A 679 -23.44 6.57 -10.17
C ARG A 679 -23.07 7.09 -8.78
N ARG A 680 -23.36 8.36 -8.49
CA ARG A 680 -23.13 8.94 -7.15
C ARG A 680 -21.68 8.81 -6.70
N HIS A 681 -20.75 8.91 -7.64
CA HIS A 681 -19.33 8.93 -7.32
C HIS A 681 -18.92 10.37 -7.02
N THR A 682 -18.04 10.56 -6.04
CA THR A 682 -17.36 11.83 -5.77
C THR A 682 -15.89 11.61 -6.04
N ILE A 683 -15.37 12.27 -7.08
CA ILE A 683 -14.03 12.03 -7.61
C ILE A 683 -13.29 13.36 -7.70
N ARG A 684 -12.10 13.43 -7.12
CA ARG A 684 -11.14 14.51 -7.28
C ARG A 684 -9.85 13.95 -7.89
N LEU A 685 -9.44 14.52 -9.01
CA LEU A 685 -8.15 14.25 -9.67
C LEU A 685 -7.36 15.57 -9.68
N TRP A 686 -6.17 15.57 -9.10
CA TRP A 686 -5.35 16.79 -8.97
C TRP A 686 -3.87 16.52 -9.21
N GLN A 687 -3.08 17.56 -9.44
CA GLN A 687 -1.64 17.44 -9.68
C GLN A 687 -0.89 18.58 -8.96
N LYS A 688 0.26 18.30 -8.34
CA LYS A 688 1.06 19.34 -7.64
C LYS A 688 1.65 20.39 -8.57
N ALA A 689 2.15 19.98 -9.73
CA ALA A 689 2.72 20.87 -10.73
C ALA A 689 2.41 20.32 -12.13
N ALA A 690 1.91 21.18 -13.01
CA ALA A 690 1.75 20.82 -14.41
C ALA A 690 3.14 20.62 -15.03
N LYS A 691 3.36 19.44 -15.60
CA LYS A 691 4.51 19.16 -16.48
C LYS A 691 4.01 19.01 -17.91
N ALA A 692 4.87 19.34 -18.87
CA ALA A 692 4.55 19.15 -20.28
C ALA A 692 4.49 17.65 -20.58
N GLU A 693 3.29 17.11 -20.71
CA GLU A 693 2.98 15.73 -21.07
C GLU A 693 1.79 15.72 -22.03
N THR A 694 1.66 14.66 -22.82
CA THR A 694 0.49 14.46 -23.67
C THR A 694 -0.73 14.29 -22.77
N PRO A 695 -1.73 15.20 -22.81
CA PRO A 695 -2.93 15.06 -21.99
C PRO A 695 -3.70 13.81 -22.39
N ARG A 696 -4.19 13.07 -21.40
CA ARG A 696 -4.97 11.84 -21.58
C ARG A 696 -6.40 12.07 -21.10
N PRO A 697 -7.43 11.74 -21.89
CA PRO A 697 -8.80 12.08 -21.51
C PRO A 697 -9.28 11.34 -20.26
N ILE A 698 -10.11 12.01 -19.48
CA ILE A 698 -10.97 11.43 -18.46
C ILE A 698 -12.31 11.16 -19.12
N ILE A 699 -12.67 9.88 -19.29
CA ILE A 699 -13.88 9.47 -19.99
C ILE A 699 -14.94 9.07 -18.96
N VAL A 700 -16.05 9.81 -18.94
CA VAL A 700 -17.24 9.52 -18.13
C VAL A 700 -18.30 8.90 -19.04
N GLY A 701 -18.62 7.62 -18.80
CA GLY A 701 -19.56 6.86 -19.63
C GLY A 701 -18.90 6.16 -20.83
N TYR A 702 -17.78 5.46 -20.63
CA TYR A 702 -17.14 4.74 -21.74
C TYR A 702 -17.99 3.55 -22.22
N ALA A 703 -18.07 3.30 -23.53
CA ALA A 703 -18.82 2.17 -24.07
C ALA A 703 -18.03 0.85 -23.91
N LEU A 704 -16.81 0.78 -24.44
CA LEU A 704 -16.05 -0.49 -24.54
C LEU A 704 -15.01 -0.68 -23.44
N ARG A 705 -14.72 -1.92 -23.08
CA ARG A 705 -13.71 -2.27 -22.07
C ARG A 705 -12.30 -1.99 -22.59
N PHE A 706 -11.51 -1.18 -21.88
CA PHE A 706 -10.15 -0.77 -22.28
C PHE A 706 -9.04 -1.82 -22.10
N ASP A 707 -9.37 -3.09 -21.87
CA ASP A 707 -8.35 -4.11 -21.61
C ASP A 707 -7.40 -4.34 -22.81
N PHE A 708 -7.80 -3.88 -24.01
CA PHE A 708 -7.02 -3.90 -25.26
C PHE A 708 -7.32 -2.70 -26.15
N LEU A 709 -8.07 -1.72 -25.64
CA LEU A 709 -8.52 -0.58 -26.42
C LEU A 709 -7.70 0.65 -26.06
N SER A 710 -7.05 1.08 -27.11
CA SER A 710 -6.32 2.29 -27.33
C SER A 710 -7.32 3.48 -27.44
N VAL A 711 -6.97 4.74 -27.10
CA VAL A 711 -7.89 5.91 -27.23
C VAL A 711 -8.20 6.25 -28.68
N ASP A 712 -7.46 5.67 -29.63
CA ASP A 712 -7.75 5.69 -31.07
C ASP A 712 -8.64 4.49 -31.51
N PHE A 713 -9.05 3.60 -30.59
CA PHE A 713 -10.14 2.62 -30.81
C PHE A 713 -11.51 2.99 -30.19
N PRO A 714 -12.04 4.23 -30.30
CA PRO A 714 -13.48 4.43 -30.23
C PRO A 714 -14.14 4.06 -31.57
N GLU A 715 -13.37 4.04 -32.68
CA GLU A 715 -13.79 3.52 -33.97
C GLU A 715 -13.37 2.06 -34.10
N VAL A 716 -14.31 1.22 -34.52
CA VAL A 716 -14.04 -0.19 -34.73
C VAL A 716 -13.12 -0.34 -35.94
N PRO A 717 -12.04 -1.14 -35.88
CA PRO A 717 -11.20 -1.40 -37.05
C PRO A 717 -12.03 -1.88 -38.25
N GLU A 718 -11.68 -1.40 -39.45
CA GLU A 718 -12.38 -1.76 -40.69
C GLU A 718 -12.52 -3.28 -40.82
N GLY A 719 -13.75 -3.76 -41.04
CA GLY A 719 -14.07 -5.19 -41.16
C GLY A 719 -14.35 -5.91 -39.83
N HIS A 720 -14.26 -5.22 -38.69
CA HIS A 720 -14.56 -5.76 -37.36
C HIS A 720 -15.85 -5.17 -36.74
N GLU A 721 -16.59 -4.30 -37.46
CA GLU A 721 -17.76 -3.54 -36.98
C GLU A 721 -18.81 -4.45 -36.36
N THR A 722 -19.28 -5.45 -37.11
CA THR A 722 -20.27 -6.44 -36.65
C THR A 722 -19.79 -7.20 -35.42
N HIS A 723 -18.49 -7.48 -35.35
CA HIS A 723 -17.90 -8.22 -34.23
C HIS A 723 -17.86 -7.38 -32.96
N PHE A 724 -17.42 -6.12 -33.06
CA PHE A 724 -17.45 -5.21 -31.93
C PHE A 724 -18.87 -4.84 -31.52
N GLU A 725 -19.81 -4.65 -32.46
CA GLU A 725 -21.21 -4.39 -32.13
C GLU A 725 -21.82 -5.52 -31.29
N LYS A 726 -21.52 -6.78 -31.64
CA LYS A 726 -21.93 -7.96 -30.85
C LYS A 726 -21.39 -7.96 -29.43
N HIS A 727 -20.21 -7.37 -29.21
CA HIS A 727 -19.50 -7.40 -27.93
C HIS A 727 -19.54 -6.06 -27.17
N ALA A 728 -20.05 -5.01 -27.81
CA ALA A 728 -20.33 -3.75 -27.17
C ALA A 728 -21.40 -3.98 -26.10
N PRO A 729 -21.27 -3.35 -24.92
CA PRO A 729 -22.30 -3.51 -23.91
C PRO A 729 -23.61 -2.91 -24.40
N GLU A 730 -24.69 -3.68 -24.29
CA GLU A 730 -26.05 -3.30 -24.70
C GLU A 730 -26.54 -2.03 -23.97
N THR A 731 -26.01 -1.77 -22.76
CA THR A 731 -26.26 -0.58 -21.97
C THR A 731 -25.01 -0.20 -21.18
N TYR A 732 -24.78 1.09 -20.96
CA TYR A 732 -23.85 1.58 -19.93
C TYR A 732 -24.46 2.81 -19.23
N ARG A 733 -24.05 3.08 -17.99
CA ARG A 733 -24.56 4.21 -17.21
C ARG A 733 -23.43 4.93 -16.48
N ALA A 734 -23.37 6.25 -16.64
CA ALA A 734 -22.56 7.15 -15.84
C ALA A 734 -23.43 8.34 -15.44
N ALA A 735 -23.99 8.32 -14.23
CA ALA A 735 -24.96 9.32 -13.84
C ALA A 735 -24.80 9.84 -12.42
N ASP A 736 -25.17 11.10 -12.17
CA ASP A 736 -25.11 11.69 -10.83
C ASP A 736 -23.68 11.60 -10.24
N ILE A 737 -22.66 11.83 -11.07
CA ILE A 737 -21.25 11.79 -10.67
C ILE A 737 -20.78 13.22 -10.44
N THR A 738 -20.16 13.48 -9.29
CA THR A 738 -19.39 14.70 -9.04
C THR A 738 -17.93 14.45 -9.36
N LEU A 739 -17.40 15.14 -10.37
CA LEU A 739 -15.99 15.08 -10.76
C LEU A 739 -15.35 16.46 -10.65
N THR A 740 -14.32 16.58 -9.83
CA THR A 740 -13.42 17.72 -9.77
C THR A 740 -12.09 17.35 -10.41
N ASN A 741 -11.84 17.83 -11.62
CA ASN A 741 -10.60 17.66 -12.36
C ASN A 741 -9.72 18.92 -12.25
N GLU A 742 -8.76 18.91 -11.34
CA GLU A 742 -7.76 19.97 -11.16
C GLU A 742 -6.51 19.75 -12.04
N THR A 743 -6.58 18.84 -13.00
CA THR A 743 -5.52 18.61 -13.99
C THR A 743 -5.85 19.25 -15.33
N GLU A 744 -4.85 19.41 -16.20
CA GLU A 744 -5.06 19.92 -17.57
C GLU A 744 -5.65 18.86 -18.51
N ASN A 745 -5.85 17.63 -18.04
CA ASN A 745 -6.39 16.53 -18.85
C ASN A 745 -7.83 16.83 -19.29
N PRO A 746 -8.18 16.57 -20.56
CA PRO A 746 -9.53 16.83 -21.06
C PRO A 746 -10.54 15.88 -20.41
N VAL A 747 -11.78 16.34 -20.24
CA VAL A 747 -12.91 15.51 -19.80
C VAL A 747 -13.86 15.27 -20.98
N VAL A 748 -14.27 14.02 -21.17
CA VAL A 748 -15.27 13.64 -22.17
C VAL A 748 -16.45 13.00 -21.45
N LEU A 749 -17.60 13.67 -21.49
CA LEU A 749 -18.89 13.13 -21.05
C LEU A 749 -19.54 12.45 -22.26
N ALA A 750 -19.59 11.12 -22.26
CA ALA A 750 -20.07 10.34 -23.39
C ALA A 750 -21.61 10.36 -23.52
N LYS A 751 -22.13 9.84 -24.63
CA LYS A 751 -23.56 9.93 -25.00
C LYS A 751 -24.56 9.44 -23.96
N LEU A 752 -24.22 8.43 -23.14
CA LEU A 752 -25.11 7.94 -22.07
C LEU A 752 -24.67 8.39 -20.67
N SER A 753 -23.85 9.46 -20.61
CA SER A 753 -23.61 10.18 -19.36
C SER A 753 -24.76 11.15 -19.12
N SER A 754 -25.28 11.20 -17.88
CA SER A 754 -26.40 12.08 -17.53
C SER A 754 -26.32 12.62 -16.11
N ASP A 755 -26.89 13.79 -15.84
CA ASP A 755 -26.99 14.36 -14.48
C ASP A 755 -25.64 14.50 -13.75
N ASN A 756 -24.52 14.60 -14.46
CA ASN A 756 -23.20 14.68 -13.85
C ASN A 756 -22.80 16.12 -13.54
N HIS A 757 -22.09 16.34 -12.44
CA HIS A 757 -21.59 17.63 -11.99
C HIS A 757 -20.07 17.67 -12.17
N ILE A 758 -19.61 18.32 -13.23
CA ILE A 758 -18.20 18.36 -13.63
C ILE A 758 -17.61 19.74 -13.37
N THR A 759 -16.55 19.80 -12.57
CA THR A 759 -15.71 20.99 -12.41
C THR A 759 -14.31 20.66 -12.95
N SER A 760 -13.84 21.35 -13.99
CA SER A 760 -12.61 20.95 -14.69
C SER A 760 -11.70 22.12 -15.05
N LEU A 761 -10.40 21.96 -14.82
CA LEU A 761 -9.34 22.83 -15.35
C LEU A 761 -9.06 22.53 -16.82
N GLY A 762 -8.99 21.25 -17.20
CA GLY A 762 -8.90 20.82 -18.60
C GLY A 762 -10.22 21.06 -19.36
N PRO A 763 -10.18 21.11 -20.70
CA PRO A 763 -11.38 21.34 -21.51
C PRO A 763 -12.37 20.18 -21.36
N VAL A 764 -13.67 20.50 -21.47
CA VAL A 764 -14.75 19.51 -21.34
C VAL A 764 -15.52 19.42 -22.66
N THR A 765 -15.66 18.20 -23.18
CA THR A 765 -16.55 17.85 -24.29
C THR A 765 -17.75 17.12 -23.73
N ASP A 766 -18.92 17.71 -23.86
CA ASP A 766 -20.18 17.12 -23.39
C ASP A 766 -21.04 16.58 -24.54
N LEU A 767 -21.21 15.27 -24.56
CA LEU A 767 -22.07 14.54 -25.49
C LEU A 767 -23.28 13.92 -24.78
N GLY A 768 -23.38 14.07 -23.46
CA GLY A 768 -24.44 13.50 -22.63
C GLY A 768 -25.68 14.38 -22.56
N SER A 769 -26.51 14.14 -21.54
CA SER A 769 -27.73 14.91 -21.29
C SER A 769 -27.78 15.41 -19.85
N ASP A 770 -28.28 16.64 -19.64
CA ASP A 770 -28.51 17.18 -18.29
C ASP A 770 -27.26 17.21 -17.38
N ASN A 771 -26.06 17.29 -17.96
CA ASN A 771 -24.83 17.47 -17.19
C ASN A 771 -24.60 18.95 -16.87
N GLU A 772 -24.07 19.23 -15.68
CA GLU A 772 -23.60 20.54 -15.27
C GLU A 772 -22.08 20.63 -15.40
N VAL A 773 -21.58 21.61 -16.17
CA VAL A 773 -20.14 21.80 -16.39
C VAL A 773 -19.70 23.18 -15.90
N LYS A 774 -18.65 23.22 -15.07
CA LYS A 774 -18.00 24.43 -14.57
C LYS A 774 -16.50 24.40 -14.88
N SER A 775 -15.96 25.50 -15.40
CA SER A 775 -14.52 25.64 -15.64
C SER A 775 -13.79 26.11 -14.37
N ILE A 776 -12.64 25.52 -14.06
CA ILE A 776 -11.69 26.07 -13.09
C ILE A 776 -10.83 27.12 -13.80
N GLN A 777 -10.91 28.37 -13.37
CA GLN A 777 -9.99 29.41 -13.82
C GLN A 777 -8.67 29.25 -13.08
N ARG A 778 -7.54 29.20 -13.79
CA ARG A 778 -6.23 29.41 -13.17
C ARG A 778 -6.21 30.84 -12.65
N THR A 779 -6.32 31.04 -11.34
CA THR A 779 -5.91 32.32 -10.75
C THR A 779 -4.44 32.49 -11.05
N ALA A 780 -4.13 33.46 -11.91
CA ALA A 780 -2.77 33.83 -12.27
C ALA A 780 -2.08 34.45 -11.04
N ASN A 781 -1.61 33.61 -10.13
CA ASN A 781 -0.66 33.94 -9.08
C ASN A 781 0.12 32.65 -8.80
N HIS A 782 1.29 32.51 -9.45
CA HIS A 782 2.43 31.61 -9.14
C HIS A 782 3.31 31.24 -10.35
N SER A 783 3.22 31.93 -11.48
CA SER A 783 4.12 31.70 -12.62
C SER A 783 5.21 32.76 -12.85
N LYS A 784 5.39 33.71 -11.93
CA LYS A 784 6.56 34.62 -11.91
C LYS A 784 6.99 34.87 -10.47
N GLU A 785 8.32 34.84 -10.26
CA GLU A 785 9.06 34.91 -8.98
C GLU A 785 9.17 33.55 -8.26
N THR A 786 10.33 32.90 -8.11
CA THR A 786 11.74 33.24 -8.36
C THR A 786 12.53 31.91 -8.40
N ARG A 787 13.61 31.89 -9.19
CA ARG A 787 14.62 30.80 -9.25
C ARG A 787 15.33 30.57 -7.92
#